data_AF-A0A534Q287-F1
#
_entry.id   AF-A0A534Q287-F1
#
_cell.length_a   1.000
_cell.length_b   1.000
_cell.length_c   1.000
_cell.angle_alpha   90.00
_cell.angle_beta   90.00
_cell.angle_gamma   90.00
#
_symmetry.space_group_name_H-M   'P 1'
#
loop_
_entity.id
_entity.type
_entity.pdbx_description
1 polymer ?
#
loop_
_entity_poly.entity_id
_entity_poly.type
_entity_poly.pdbx_seq_one_letter_code
_entity_poly.pdbx_strand_id
1 'polypeptide(L)'
;MVDVMEALREPIDLAKAFGGREIMITGVTGFLGKIALTMLLDRYPGIGKVHVLVRPRAGGTAEDRFFQKVATSPPFRSLDEGLVREKCVPVGGDVTDPMLGLSAEQVAKLTGKLACVINCAGLVTFNPSLEIAVSVNTEGARNAADLCKKTGATLVHISTCFVAGARRGPVFEDEPLVGHYPKDLESAPFSVDSELKDVDAVVARLRAQADDHALAAQFRAAAVKRLEEEGRDPADEKALRLAAGRERKLWLGAQLVQAGMDRAQAWGWPNTYTYTKAMGEQAIAATGCKYALVRPAIVESALRFPFPGWNEGFTTSAPLAFMGLKGQRVFPAGHKLVLDLIPVDLVAAGILGVAGAACANRLEQRVFQLASGDVNPFYVRRAVELVALYKRRYFRERTDQGEHSAFKTWLDSWLEPYPASAQLYKASSAPLFRAAAKGLRKLIEQRGLKWGAPVGTALLTRADQALEGVDRQLAQLEMTWELFLPFVAGERFIFQCAHTRALWAQLTEEDRRRLPWDPETIDWRNYWLEVHMAGLEEWVFPGLEEESKALRREVAQPKDLLALLAGAVHAFGPRVALRFYAGEDDAPELARTRDDRVTYDELAHFSDRAGHALRAAGIKAGDRVLLMSENRPEWAMAYFGILKAGAAAAPLDTSLSLSEVQNCATAAKAAVLVASPRVAEKLGPVPGVRTMSLPELLRGASAAGLPPLRKSAGADEVASVLFTSGTTGKPKGVMLTHRNFASLAAKLAGLFDLRVGEGVLSVLPLHHTFEFSCGLLTPLMLGAEITYLDELTADRLSEALNSGLVHAMIAVPALWQLLHRRLTHELSARPRVVRAAIEAAMALHGELRNRTSFNVGKLLFWPIHNRFGGRLRLLVSGGSALPEEVQKAFHELGFDLTEGYGLTEAAPVLAVTMPENKLRAGTVGPPLPGVEIRIADPDAEGVGEVLAKGPNVMAGYLDDPQATKAVLSEGWLHTGDLGRLNEDGTLVLVGR
;
A
#
# COMPACT_ATOMS: atom_id res chain seq x y z
N MET A 1 49.22 44.21 -22.26
CA MET A 1 49.66 42.98 -22.96
C MET A 1 48.97 41.70 -22.44
N VAL A 2 48.13 41.79 -21.40
CA VAL A 2 47.32 40.66 -20.89
C VAL A 2 45.94 40.59 -21.59
N ASP A 3 45.35 41.73 -21.99
CA ASP A 3 44.06 41.78 -22.69
C ASP A 3 44.07 41.40 -24.19
N VAL A 4 45.24 41.10 -24.77
CA VAL A 4 45.35 40.73 -26.21
C VAL A 4 45.52 39.22 -26.40
N MET A 5 45.73 38.44 -25.32
CA MET A 5 45.88 36.98 -25.39
C MET A 5 44.60 36.20 -25.10
N GLU A 6 43.54 36.81 -24.57
CA GLU A 6 42.24 36.14 -24.34
C GLU A 6 41.38 36.03 -25.61
N ALA A 7 41.66 36.84 -26.64
CA ALA A 7 40.86 36.92 -27.87
C ALA A 7 41.16 35.87 -28.96
N LEU A 8 41.98 34.84 -28.70
CA LEU A 8 42.42 33.86 -29.72
C LEU A 8 42.38 32.40 -29.25
N ARG A 9 41.45 32.01 -28.39
CA ARG A 9 41.16 30.58 -28.17
C ARG A 9 40.01 30.14 -29.05
N GLU A 10 40.27 29.20 -29.95
CA GLU A 10 39.21 28.54 -30.71
C GLU A 10 38.13 27.99 -29.76
N PRO A 11 36.83 28.16 -30.10
CA PRO A 11 35.73 27.58 -29.35
C PRO A 11 35.85 26.05 -29.24
N ILE A 12 35.29 25.48 -28.18
CA ILE A 12 35.20 24.03 -28.01
C ILE A 12 34.07 23.52 -28.91
N ASP A 13 34.43 22.71 -29.91
CA ASP A 13 33.50 21.97 -30.77
C ASP A 13 33.26 20.58 -30.16
N LEU A 14 32.06 20.36 -29.63
CA LEU A 14 31.69 19.12 -28.96
C LEU A 14 31.48 17.97 -29.95
N ALA A 15 31.02 18.26 -31.17
CA ALA A 15 30.88 17.24 -32.21
C ALA A 15 32.25 16.65 -32.59
N LYS A 16 33.27 17.50 -32.70
CA LYS A 16 34.66 17.08 -32.88
C LYS A 16 35.23 16.41 -31.63
N ALA A 17 34.88 16.90 -30.43
CA ALA A 17 35.36 16.33 -29.17
C ALA A 17 34.86 14.89 -28.95
N PHE A 18 33.59 14.62 -29.24
CA PHE A 18 32.98 13.29 -29.16
C PHE A 18 33.29 12.41 -30.38
N GLY A 19 33.55 13.01 -31.55
CA GLY A 19 33.77 12.30 -32.81
C GLY A 19 34.73 11.11 -32.71
N GLY A 20 34.22 9.91 -32.95
CA GLY A 20 35.00 8.66 -32.93
C GLY A 20 35.56 8.26 -31.56
N ARG A 21 35.24 8.96 -30.47
CA ARG A 21 35.73 8.63 -29.12
C ARG A 21 34.93 7.49 -28.49
N GLU A 22 35.58 6.77 -27.59
CA GLU A 22 34.91 5.84 -26.69
C GLU A 22 34.73 6.48 -25.31
N ILE A 23 33.52 6.38 -24.75
CA ILE A 23 33.20 6.85 -23.39
C ILE A 23 32.47 5.75 -22.62
N MET A 24 32.42 5.87 -21.29
CA MET A 24 31.64 4.97 -20.45
C MET A 24 30.59 5.76 -19.68
N ILE A 25 29.37 5.22 -19.56
CA ILE A 25 28.30 5.78 -18.73
C ILE A 25 27.85 4.73 -17.72
N THR A 26 27.86 5.10 -16.43
CA THR A 26 27.26 4.30 -15.36
C THR A 26 25.87 4.84 -15.00
N GLY A 27 25.04 4.05 -14.33
CA GLY A 27 23.77 4.54 -13.78
C GLY A 27 22.66 4.77 -14.82
N VAL A 28 22.77 4.21 -16.02
CA VAL A 28 21.74 4.31 -17.09
C VAL A 28 20.40 3.65 -16.74
N THR A 29 20.34 2.89 -15.65
CA THR A 29 19.08 2.36 -15.14
C THR A 29 18.24 3.41 -14.42
N GLY A 30 18.89 4.48 -13.94
CA GLY A 30 18.23 5.64 -13.35
C GLY A 30 17.88 6.70 -14.39
N PHE A 31 16.93 7.57 -14.04
CA PHE A 31 16.35 8.54 -14.97
C PHE A 31 17.40 9.48 -15.60
N LEU A 32 18.33 10.02 -14.81
CA LEU A 32 19.34 10.96 -15.30
C LEU A 32 20.33 10.32 -16.29
N GLY A 33 20.76 9.08 -16.02
CA GLY A 33 21.65 8.34 -16.92
C GLY A 33 20.99 8.02 -18.26
N LYS A 34 19.68 7.75 -18.27
CA LYS A 34 18.90 7.56 -19.51
C LYS A 34 18.88 8.82 -20.35
N ILE A 35 18.60 9.98 -19.75
CA ILE A 35 18.52 11.24 -20.50
C ILE A 35 19.89 11.66 -21.02
N ALA A 36 20.94 11.54 -20.22
CA ALA A 36 22.30 11.83 -20.69
C ALA A 36 22.70 10.93 -21.88
N LEU A 37 22.41 9.62 -21.81
CA LEU A 37 22.71 8.70 -22.91
C LEU A 37 21.89 9.00 -24.16
N THR A 38 20.58 9.17 -24.03
CA THR A 38 19.69 9.40 -25.17
C THR A 38 19.98 10.75 -25.84
N MET A 39 20.21 11.80 -25.06
CA MET A 39 20.61 13.11 -25.57
C MET A 39 21.97 13.07 -26.28
N LEU A 40 22.94 12.31 -25.78
CA LEU A 40 24.23 12.14 -26.44
C LEU A 40 24.07 11.49 -27.83
N LEU A 41 23.32 10.40 -27.92
CA LEU A 41 23.11 9.68 -29.17
C LEU A 41 22.33 10.51 -30.19
N ASP A 42 21.35 11.29 -29.72
CA ASP A 42 20.52 12.16 -30.56
C ASP A 42 21.29 13.38 -31.09
N ARG A 43 22.03 14.08 -30.21
CA ARG A 43 22.69 15.35 -30.55
C ARG A 43 24.11 15.17 -31.13
N TYR A 44 24.76 14.05 -30.83
CA TYR A 44 26.14 13.74 -31.24
C TYR A 44 26.29 12.31 -31.76
N PRO A 45 25.58 11.93 -32.85
CA PRO A 45 25.63 10.57 -33.41
C PRO A 45 27.03 10.16 -33.92
N GLY A 46 27.94 11.13 -34.09
CA GLY A 46 29.34 10.90 -34.45
C GLY A 46 30.20 10.28 -33.33
N ILE A 47 29.66 10.07 -32.12
CA ILE A 47 30.32 9.32 -31.05
C ILE A 47 30.71 7.90 -31.53
N GLY A 48 31.87 7.41 -31.08
CA GLY A 48 32.39 6.09 -31.45
C GLY A 48 31.60 4.96 -30.78
N LYS A 49 31.93 4.65 -29.53
CA LYS A 49 31.24 3.66 -28.70
C LYS A 49 30.94 4.20 -27.32
N VAL A 50 29.79 3.85 -26.78
CA VAL A 50 29.38 4.18 -25.41
C VAL A 50 29.29 2.88 -24.63
N HIS A 51 30.24 2.66 -23.73
CA HIS A 51 30.26 1.52 -22.81
C HIS A 51 29.26 1.78 -21.69
N VAL A 52 28.24 0.94 -21.57
CA VAL A 52 27.13 1.17 -20.65
C VAL A 52 27.20 0.17 -19.51
N LEU A 53 27.57 0.62 -18.31
CA LEU A 53 27.70 -0.26 -17.15
C LEU A 53 26.32 -0.66 -16.62
N VAL A 54 26.01 -1.96 -16.62
CA VAL A 54 24.73 -2.51 -16.18
C VAL A 54 24.95 -3.76 -15.33
N ARG A 55 24.41 -3.76 -14.11
CA ARG A 55 24.45 -4.95 -13.23
C ARG A 55 23.58 -6.07 -13.82
N PRO A 56 24.09 -7.28 -14.10
CA PRO A 56 23.25 -8.39 -14.58
C PRO A 56 22.19 -8.81 -13.55
N ARG A 57 21.08 -9.41 -13.98
CA ARG A 57 20.10 -10.08 -13.09
C ARG A 57 20.50 -11.54 -12.90
N ALA A 58 20.01 -12.18 -11.83
CA ALA A 58 20.18 -13.61 -11.64
C ALA A 58 19.67 -14.38 -12.88
N GLY A 59 20.58 -15.06 -13.58
CA GLY A 59 20.27 -15.85 -14.78
C GLY A 59 20.22 -15.09 -16.12
N GLY A 60 20.64 -13.82 -16.21
CA GLY A 60 20.67 -13.06 -17.48
C GLY A 60 21.92 -12.21 -17.67
N THR A 61 22.12 -11.64 -18.87
CA THR A 61 23.29 -10.83 -19.20
C THR A 61 23.05 -9.32 -18.99
N ALA A 62 24.13 -8.53 -19.00
CA ALA A 62 24.05 -7.07 -19.00
C ALA A 62 23.39 -6.53 -20.28
N GLU A 63 23.62 -7.21 -21.40
CA GLU A 63 23.05 -6.89 -22.71
C GLU A 63 21.52 -7.07 -22.71
N ASP A 64 21.03 -8.20 -22.19
CA ASP A 64 19.60 -8.45 -22.04
C ASP A 64 18.94 -7.37 -21.20
N ARG A 65 19.54 -7.05 -20.04
CA ARG A 65 18.99 -6.03 -19.14
C ARG A 65 18.98 -4.65 -19.78
N PHE A 66 19.98 -4.28 -20.56
CA PHE A 66 20.03 -3.00 -21.23
C PHE A 66 18.97 -2.92 -22.34
N PHE A 67 19.02 -3.80 -23.33
CA PHE A 67 18.17 -3.69 -24.52
C PHE A 67 16.69 -4.02 -24.25
N GLN A 68 16.39 -4.95 -23.34
CA GLN A 68 14.99 -5.33 -23.09
C GLN A 68 14.28 -4.42 -22.08
N LYS A 69 15.02 -3.71 -21.23
CA LYS A 69 14.44 -2.91 -20.13
C LYS A 69 14.82 -1.43 -20.12
N VAL A 70 16.07 -1.10 -20.43
CA VAL A 70 16.53 0.31 -20.44
C VAL A 70 16.19 0.96 -21.77
N ALA A 71 16.59 0.34 -22.89
CA ALA A 71 16.38 0.87 -24.23
C ALA A 71 14.90 0.86 -24.68
N THR A 72 14.03 0.14 -23.98
CA THR A 72 12.57 0.14 -24.22
C THR A 72 11.84 1.26 -23.46
N SER A 73 12.54 2.04 -22.64
CA SER A 73 11.93 3.12 -21.86
C SER A 73 11.58 4.35 -22.72
N PRO A 74 10.60 5.18 -22.30
CA PRO A 74 10.11 6.29 -23.13
C PRO A 74 11.17 7.25 -23.70
N PRO A 75 12.28 7.60 -23.02
CA PRO A 75 13.32 8.46 -23.57
C PRO A 75 14.00 7.95 -24.84
N PHE A 76 13.97 6.64 -25.10
CA PHE A 76 14.62 6.04 -26.28
C PHE A 76 13.69 6.03 -27.51
N ARG A 77 12.40 6.35 -27.38
CA ARG A 77 11.41 6.26 -28.47
C ARG A 77 11.76 7.09 -29.70
N SER A 78 12.48 8.19 -29.54
CA SER A 78 12.88 9.07 -30.65
C SER A 78 14.17 8.62 -31.35
N LEU A 79 14.88 7.62 -30.82
CA LEU A 79 16.14 7.14 -31.37
C LEU A 79 15.93 5.93 -32.28
N ASP A 80 16.74 5.83 -33.32
CA ASP A 80 16.82 4.64 -34.16
C ASP A 80 17.42 3.45 -33.37
N GLU A 81 16.71 2.32 -33.32
CA GLU A 81 17.16 1.13 -32.59
C GLU A 81 18.48 0.58 -33.14
N GLY A 82 18.71 0.70 -34.45
CA GLY A 82 19.96 0.32 -35.10
C GLY A 82 21.13 1.16 -34.58
N LEU A 83 20.96 2.48 -34.48
CA LEU A 83 21.94 3.39 -33.90
C LEU A 83 22.24 3.04 -32.44
N VAL A 84 21.22 2.76 -31.62
CA VAL A 84 21.43 2.40 -30.21
C VAL A 84 22.24 1.11 -30.10
N ARG A 85 21.93 0.08 -30.91
CA ARG A 85 22.70 -1.18 -30.97
C ARG A 85 24.10 -0.99 -31.52
N GLU A 86 24.28 -0.10 -32.49
CA GLU A 86 25.59 0.20 -33.06
C GLU A 86 26.47 0.90 -32.03
N LYS A 87 25.96 1.91 -31.32
CA LYS A 87 26.77 2.78 -30.46
C LYS A 87 26.92 2.27 -29.03
N CYS A 88 25.90 1.62 -28.45
CA CYS A 88 25.92 1.19 -27.07
C CYS A 88 26.54 -0.21 -26.92
N VAL A 89 27.51 -0.34 -26.02
CA VAL A 89 28.14 -1.60 -25.64
C VAL A 89 27.83 -1.87 -24.17
N PRO A 90 26.81 -2.69 -23.84
CA PRO A 90 26.51 -3.03 -22.46
C PRO A 90 27.64 -3.82 -21.81
N VAL A 91 28.09 -3.38 -20.63
CA VAL A 91 29.17 -4.02 -19.87
C VAL A 91 28.63 -4.44 -18.50
N GLY A 92 28.78 -5.72 -18.17
CA GLY A 92 28.41 -6.26 -16.87
C GLY A 92 29.35 -5.77 -15.78
N GLY A 93 28.79 -5.14 -14.75
CA GLY A 93 29.57 -4.69 -13.60
C GLY A 93 28.74 -3.92 -12.58
N ASP A 94 29.41 -3.48 -11.53
CA ASP A 94 28.83 -2.86 -10.35
C ASP A 94 29.74 -1.76 -9.82
N VAL A 95 29.18 -0.60 -9.50
CA VAL A 95 29.98 0.51 -9.00
C VAL A 95 30.56 0.24 -7.62
N THR A 96 29.91 -0.61 -6.81
CA THR A 96 30.42 -0.97 -5.48
C THR A 96 31.67 -1.84 -5.54
N ASP A 97 31.93 -2.47 -6.68
CA ASP A 97 33.05 -3.39 -6.85
C ASP A 97 34.31 -2.65 -7.35
N PRO A 98 35.52 -3.09 -6.94
CA PRO A 98 36.77 -2.54 -7.46
C PRO A 98 36.79 -2.53 -8.99
N MET A 99 37.29 -1.44 -9.59
CA MET A 99 37.31 -1.24 -11.05
C MET A 99 35.93 -1.37 -11.71
N LEU A 100 34.84 -1.10 -10.97
CA LEU A 100 33.46 -1.26 -11.41
C LEU A 100 33.06 -2.72 -11.71
N GLY A 101 33.76 -3.69 -11.13
CA GLY A 101 33.55 -5.12 -11.38
C GLY A 101 34.12 -5.62 -12.72
N LEU A 102 34.90 -4.80 -13.42
CA LEU A 102 35.53 -5.17 -14.68
C LEU A 102 36.74 -6.08 -14.47
N SER A 103 36.89 -7.08 -15.34
CA SER A 103 38.08 -7.94 -15.35
C SER A 103 39.33 -7.17 -15.79
N ALA A 104 40.51 -7.65 -15.39
CA ALA A 104 41.78 -7.05 -15.81
C ALA A 104 41.93 -6.98 -17.34
N GLU A 105 41.39 -7.95 -18.07
CA GLU A 105 41.38 -7.97 -19.54
C GLU A 105 40.46 -6.87 -20.11
N GLN A 106 39.27 -6.68 -19.52
CA GLN A 106 38.36 -5.61 -19.92
C GLN A 106 38.97 -4.23 -19.67
N VAL A 107 39.57 -4.02 -18.49
CA VAL A 107 40.27 -2.76 -18.16
C VAL A 107 41.43 -2.52 -19.13
N ALA A 108 42.21 -3.54 -19.48
CA ALA A 108 43.30 -3.42 -20.45
C ALA A 108 42.78 -3.02 -21.85
N LYS A 109 41.63 -3.56 -22.29
CA LYS A 109 41.01 -3.18 -23.57
C LYS A 109 40.54 -1.72 -23.61
N LEU A 110 40.16 -1.15 -22.47
CA LEU A 110 39.69 0.24 -22.35
C LEU A 110 40.84 1.24 -22.14
N THR A 111 42.00 0.78 -21.66
CA THR A 111 43.14 1.63 -21.34
C THR A 111 43.65 2.35 -22.59
N GLY A 112 43.76 3.68 -22.53
CA GLY A 112 44.19 4.52 -23.64
C GLY A 112 43.14 4.75 -24.75
N LYS A 113 42.01 4.05 -24.73
CA LYS A 113 40.88 4.26 -25.67
C LYS A 113 39.78 5.13 -25.08
N LEU A 114 39.52 4.95 -23.79
CA LEU A 114 38.44 5.61 -23.09
C LEU A 114 38.79 7.09 -22.84
N ALA A 115 38.01 8.00 -23.42
CA ALA A 115 38.22 9.43 -23.25
C ALA A 115 37.67 9.95 -21.91
N CYS A 116 36.49 9.46 -21.53
CA CYS A 116 35.77 9.93 -20.34
C CYS A 116 34.89 8.81 -19.74
N VAL A 117 34.71 8.85 -18.42
CA VAL A 117 33.71 8.08 -17.68
C VAL A 117 32.69 9.04 -17.07
N ILE A 118 31.44 8.97 -17.50
CA ILE A 118 30.31 9.69 -16.90
C ILE A 118 29.72 8.80 -15.81
N ASN A 119 29.96 9.14 -14.55
CA ASN A 119 29.48 8.36 -13.40
C ASN A 119 28.17 8.94 -12.85
N CYS A 120 27.02 8.50 -13.40
CA CYS A 120 25.69 8.85 -12.91
C CYS A 120 25.16 7.87 -11.85
N ALA A 121 25.87 6.76 -11.57
CA ALA A 121 25.45 5.82 -10.56
C ALA A 121 25.51 6.45 -9.16
N GLY A 122 24.45 6.25 -8.39
CA GLY A 122 24.35 6.75 -7.03
C GLY A 122 23.05 6.32 -6.38
N LEU A 123 23.05 6.30 -5.05
CA LEU A 123 21.86 6.11 -4.25
C LEU A 123 21.26 7.48 -3.93
N VAL A 124 20.01 7.71 -4.34
CA VAL A 124 19.30 9.01 -4.23
C VAL A 124 18.21 9.01 -3.16
N THR A 125 18.12 7.93 -2.37
CA THR A 125 17.27 7.89 -1.19
C THR A 125 17.84 8.81 -0.12
N PHE A 126 17.00 9.59 0.58
CA PHE A 126 17.45 10.55 1.60
C PHE A 126 18.02 9.89 2.86
N ASN A 127 17.38 8.82 3.35
CA ASN A 127 17.74 8.10 4.57
C ASN A 127 17.99 6.59 4.32
N PRO A 128 18.94 6.23 3.46
CA PRO A 128 19.39 4.86 3.29
C PRO A 128 20.12 4.37 4.54
N SER A 129 20.33 3.06 4.66
CA SER A 129 21.27 2.55 5.65
C SER A 129 22.67 3.12 5.38
N LEU A 130 23.37 3.51 6.44
CA LEU A 130 24.72 4.09 6.35
C LEU A 130 25.67 3.26 5.49
N GLU A 131 25.66 1.94 5.68
CA GLU A 131 26.52 1.01 4.94
C GLU A 131 26.27 1.05 3.42
N ILE A 132 25.00 0.93 2.99
CA ILE A 132 24.66 0.93 1.56
C ILE A 132 24.99 2.30 0.96
N ALA A 133 24.73 3.38 1.70
CA ALA A 133 25.00 4.74 1.26
C ALA A 133 26.50 4.98 1.02
N VAL A 134 27.36 4.55 1.94
CA VAL A 134 28.81 4.68 1.82
C VAL A 134 29.34 3.82 0.68
N SER A 135 28.92 2.56 0.59
CA SER A 135 29.38 1.65 -0.46
C SER A 135 29.04 2.17 -1.86
N VAL A 136 27.85 2.74 -2.05
CA VAL A 136 27.44 3.24 -3.37
C VAL A 136 27.97 4.65 -3.66
N ASN A 137 27.75 5.62 -2.76
CA ASN A 137 28.02 7.03 -3.04
C ASN A 137 29.48 7.43 -2.77
N THR A 138 30.18 6.75 -1.85
CA THR A 138 31.57 7.06 -1.50
C THR A 138 32.54 6.10 -2.17
N GLU A 139 32.43 4.80 -1.87
CA GLU A 139 33.36 3.80 -2.41
C GLU A 139 33.14 3.60 -3.91
N GLY A 140 31.90 3.58 -4.38
CA GLY A 140 31.62 3.49 -5.81
C GLY A 140 32.12 4.68 -6.62
N ALA A 141 32.13 5.88 -6.02
CA ALA A 141 32.77 7.05 -6.61
C ALA A 141 34.30 6.88 -6.68
N ARG A 142 34.93 6.34 -5.62
CA ARG A 142 36.35 6.00 -5.58
C ARG A 142 36.72 4.96 -6.64
N ASN A 143 35.93 3.89 -6.77
CA ASN A 143 36.15 2.83 -7.76
C ASN A 143 36.12 3.36 -9.21
N ALA A 144 35.18 4.28 -9.50
CA ALA A 144 35.13 4.95 -10.81
C ALA A 144 36.37 5.83 -11.07
N ALA A 145 36.83 6.55 -10.04
CA ALA A 145 38.05 7.35 -10.11
C ALA A 145 39.30 6.48 -10.29
N ASP A 146 39.39 5.34 -9.63
CA ASP A 146 40.50 4.40 -9.76
C ASP A 146 40.54 3.77 -11.16
N LEU A 147 39.38 3.44 -11.76
CA LEU A 147 39.30 3.03 -13.16
C LEU A 147 39.81 4.12 -14.11
N CYS A 148 39.42 5.38 -13.89
CA CYS A 148 39.88 6.52 -14.68
C CYS A 148 41.39 6.72 -14.55
N LYS A 149 41.93 6.61 -13.33
CA LYS A 149 43.38 6.66 -13.08
C LYS A 149 44.12 5.57 -13.83
N LYS A 150 43.56 4.35 -13.89
CA LYS A 150 44.17 3.21 -14.57
C LYS A 150 44.11 3.33 -16.09
N THR A 151 42.99 3.82 -16.63
CA THR A 151 42.75 3.90 -18.08
C THR A 151 43.26 5.19 -18.73
N GLY A 152 43.48 6.24 -17.94
CA GLY A 152 43.84 7.59 -18.40
C GLY A 152 42.64 8.47 -18.74
N ALA A 153 41.40 7.96 -18.60
CA ALA A 153 40.17 8.70 -18.85
C ALA A 153 39.94 9.82 -17.83
N THR A 154 39.17 10.83 -18.22
CA THR A 154 38.68 11.85 -17.27
C THR A 154 37.36 11.41 -16.66
N LEU A 155 37.24 11.45 -15.33
CA LEU A 155 36.00 11.17 -14.62
C LEU A 155 35.09 12.40 -14.64
N VAL A 156 33.84 12.25 -15.10
CA VAL A 156 32.77 13.23 -14.90
C VAL A 156 31.79 12.62 -13.92
N HIS A 157 31.86 13.02 -12.66
CA HIS A 157 31.07 12.43 -11.58
C HIS A 157 29.86 13.30 -11.24
N ILE A 158 28.69 12.67 -11.16
CA ILE A 158 27.45 13.34 -10.78
C ILE A 158 27.26 13.25 -9.26
N SER A 159 27.29 14.42 -8.63
CA SER A 159 27.08 14.64 -7.20
C SER A 159 25.78 15.44 -6.98
N THR A 160 25.76 16.38 -6.03
CA THR A 160 24.63 17.26 -5.76
C THR A 160 25.10 18.60 -5.21
N CYS A 161 24.39 19.69 -5.49
CA CYS A 161 24.64 21.00 -4.88
C CYS A 161 24.55 20.96 -3.33
N PHE A 162 23.74 20.05 -2.79
CA PHE A 162 23.50 19.95 -1.35
C PHE A 162 24.65 19.32 -0.54
N VAL A 163 25.77 18.95 -1.17
CA VAL A 163 27.02 18.62 -0.45
C VAL A 163 27.54 19.80 0.38
N ALA A 164 27.05 21.02 0.11
CA ALA A 164 27.27 22.21 0.92
C ALA A 164 26.79 22.07 2.38
N GLY A 165 25.89 21.13 2.68
CA GLY A 165 25.34 20.87 4.02
C GLY A 165 24.51 22.03 4.58
N ALA A 166 24.46 22.19 5.90
CA ALA A 166 23.56 23.14 6.57
C ALA A 166 24.09 24.59 6.56
N ARG A 167 24.29 25.17 5.38
CA ARG A 167 24.80 26.54 5.20
C ARG A 167 23.74 27.51 4.66
N ARG A 168 23.89 28.79 5.00
CA ARG A 168 23.04 29.88 4.51
C ARG A 168 23.80 30.78 3.55
N GLY A 169 23.15 31.12 2.43
CA GLY A 169 23.65 32.11 1.49
C GLY A 169 24.23 31.49 0.21
N PRO A 170 25.09 32.24 -0.50
CA PRO A 170 25.68 31.77 -1.75
C PRO A 170 26.66 30.60 -1.50
N VAL A 171 26.60 29.61 -2.38
CA VAL A 171 27.52 28.45 -2.39
C VAL A 171 28.30 28.49 -3.69
N PHE A 172 29.62 28.61 -3.60
CA PHE A 172 30.49 28.84 -4.74
C PHE A 172 31.14 27.55 -5.26
N GLU A 173 31.51 27.54 -6.54
CA GLU A 173 32.12 26.38 -7.21
C GLU A 173 33.63 26.26 -6.96
N ASP A 174 34.26 27.28 -6.39
CA ASP A 174 35.70 27.34 -6.09
C ASP A 174 36.03 27.03 -4.62
N GLU A 175 35.03 26.63 -3.84
CA GLU A 175 35.23 26.23 -2.45
C GLU A 175 36.19 25.03 -2.31
N PRO A 176 37.04 24.99 -1.27
CA PRO A 176 37.93 23.86 -1.02
C PRO A 176 37.17 22.53 -0.94
N LEU A 177 37.64 21.54 -1.70
CA LEU A 177 37.01 20.22 -1.74
C LEU A 177 37.51 19.30 -0.61
N VAL A 178 38.82 19.18 -0.46
CA VAL A 178 39.47 18.25 0.47
C VAL A 178 39.57 18.88 1.86
N GLY A 179 39.12 18.14 2.87
CA GLY A 179 39.19 18.57 4.28
C GLY A 179 38.10 19.53 4.70
N HIS A 180 37.20 19.90 3.78
CA HIS A 180 36.08 20.81 4.02
C HIS A 180 34.85 20.06 4.51
N TYR A 181 34.11 20.67 5.42
CA TYR A 181 32.83 20.19 5.91
C TYR A 181 31.90 21.37 6.31
N PRO A 182 30.58 21.15 6.39
CA PRO A 182 29.61 22.24 6.55
C PRO A 182 29.66 22.98 7.88
N LYS A 183 30.10 22.33 8.95
CA LYS A 183 30.07 22.85 10.32
C LYS A 183 31.35 23.63 10.67
N ASP A 184 31.23 24.83 11.23
CA ASP A 184 32.35 25.57 11.80
C ASP A 184 32.81 24.91 13.11
N LEU A 185 33.72 23.92 13.02
CA LEU A 185 34.45 23.41 14.19
C LEU A 185 35.91 23.88 14.08
N GLU A 186 36.34 24.74 15.01
CA GLU A 186 37.72 25.25 15.08
C GLU A 186 38.79 24.18 15.42
N SER A 187 38.43 22.88 15.56
CA SER A 187 39.26 21.93 16.31
C SER A 187 39.62 20.58 15.66
N ALA A 188 39.21 20.26 14.42
CA ALA A 188 39.74 19.07 13.73
C ALA A 188 39.66 19.13 12.19
N PRO A 189 40.70 18.69 11.46
CA PRO A 189 40.62 18.47 10.02
C PRO A 189 39.77 17.24 9.70
N PHE A 190 38.81 17.37 8.78
CA PHE A 190 38.04 16.23 8.28
C PHE A 190 38.89 15.40 7.31
N SER A 191 38.86 14.08 7.46
CA SER A 191 39.55 13.14 6.56
C SER A 191 38.61 12.01 6.21
N VAL A 192 38.32 11.83 4.92
CA VAL A 192 37.45 10.74 4.44
C VAL A 192 37.99 9.37 4.84
N ASP A 193 39.29 9.14 4.76
CA ASP A 193 39.85 7.83 5.13
C ASP A 193 39.73 7.57 6.65
N SER A 194 39.78 8.61 7.49
CA SER A 194 39.52 8.46 8.93
C SER A 194 38.03 8.25 9.20
N GLU A 195 37.17 9.00 8.51
CA GLU A 195 35.72 8.91 8.63
C GLU A 195 35.19 7.54 8.19
N LEU A 196 35.72 6.97 7.10
CA LEU A 196 35.36 5.63 6.63
C LEU A 196 35.71 4.57 7.69
N LYS A 197 36.86 4.68 8.36
CA LYS A 197 37.23 3.79 9.47
C LYS A 197 36.26 3.90 10.65
N ASP A 198 35.83 5.11 10.99
CA ASP A 198 34.83 5.32 12.04
C ASP A 198 33.48 4.71 11.64
N VAL A 199 33.05 4.90 10.39
CA VAL A 199 31.83 4.29 9.86
C VAL A 199 31.91 2.76 9.94
N ASP A 200 33.03 2.16 9.51
CA ASP A 200 33.24 0.71 9.59
C ASP A 200 33.16 0.23 11.04
N ALA A 201 33.76 0.95 11.99
CA ALA A 201 33.69 0.64 13.41
C ALA A 201 32.25 0.73 13.94
N VAL A 202 31.47 1.74 13.53
CA VAL A 202 30.06 1.89 13.91
C VAL A 202 29.22 0.75 13.33
N VAL A 203 29.38 0.42 12.05
CA VAL A 203 28.66 -0.68 11.39
C VAL A 203 28.99 -2.02 12.05
N ALA A 204 30.28 -2.28 12.30
CA ALA A 204 30.73 -3.48 12.99
C ALA A 204 30.14 -3.59 14.40
N ARG A 205 30.13 -2.48 15.16
CA ARG A 205 29.52 -2.41 16.49
C ARG A 205 28.02 -2.67 16.44
N LEU A 206 27.28 -2.07 15.51
CA LEU A 206 25.83 -2.28 15.38
C LEU A 206 25.49 -3.72 14.97
N ARG A 207 26.31 -4.34 14.12
CA ARG A 207 26.19 -5.77 13.78
C ARG A 207 26.44 -6.66 14.99
N ALA A 208 27.51 -6.39 15.75
CA ALA A 208 27.81 -7.11 16.98
C ALA A 208 26.68 -6.96 18.02
N GLN A 209 26.10 -5.76 18.16
CA GLN A 209 24.92 -5.53 19.00
C GLN A 209 23.70 -6.31 18.50
N ALA A 210 23.46 -6.38 17.19
CA ALA A 210 22.37 -7.20 16.63
C ALA A 210 22.51 -8.70 16.95
N ASP A 211 23.71 -9.14 17.34
CA ASP A 211 24.02 -10.52 17.74
C ASP A 211 24.14 -10.68 19.26
N ASP A 212 23.91 -9.62 20.04
CA ASP A 212 23.90 -9.66 21.51
C ASP A 212 22.74 -10.52 22.02
N HIS A 213 22.99 -11.33 23.05
CA HIS A 213 22.03 -12.22 23.68
C HIS A 213 20.77 -11.47 24.17
N ALA A 214 20.93 -10.25 24.70
CA ALA A 214 19.80 -9.45 25.17
C ALA A 214 18.87 -9.02 24.02
N LEU A 215 19.43 -8.60 22.89
CA LEU A 215 18.68 -8.21 21.70
C LEU A 215 18.12 -9.44 20.97
N ALA A 216 18.85 -10.55 20.93
CA ALA A 216 18.35 -11.81 20.39
C ALA A 216 17.10 -12.29 21.14
N ALA A 217 17.05 -12.13 22.46
CA ALA A 217 15.86 -12.41 23.25
C ALA A 217 14.69 -11.47 22.89
N GLN A 218 14.96 -10.17 22.69
CA GLN A 218 13.95 -9.20 22.25
C GLN A 218 13.43 -9.49 20.84
N PHE A 219 14.31 -9.83 19.89
CA PHE A 219 13.92 -10.23 18.52
C PHE A 219 13.11 -11.52 18.54
N ARG A 220 13.48 -12.48 19.38
CA ARG A 220 12.68 -13.69 19.58
C ARG A 220 11.31 -13.35 20.16
N ALA A 221 11.23 -12.50 21.18
CA ALA A 221 9.95 -12.07 21.76
C ALA A 221 9.07 -11.30 20.76
N ALA A 222 9.65 -10.40 19.97
CA ALA A 222 8.95 -9.66 18.92
C ALA A 222 8.54 -10.58 17.76
N ALA A 223 9.35 -11.57 17.41
CA ALA A 223 9.02 -12.58 16.42
C ALA A 223 7.89 -13.50 16.90
N VAL A 224 7.89 -13.91 18.18
CA VAL A 224 6.77 -14.63 18.80
C VAL A 224 5.51 -13.79 18.69
N LYS A 225 5.55 -12.53 19.16
CA LYS A 225 4.41 -11.62 19.08
C LYS A 225 3.91 -11.42 17.65
N ARG A 226 4.81 -11.26 16.68
CA ARG A 226 4.43 -11.10 15.26
C ARG A 226 3.84 -12.38 14.68
N LEU A 227 4.40 -13.55 15.01
CA LEU A 227 3.84 -14.83 14.59
C LEU A 227 2.45 -15.02 15.21
N GLU A 228 2.25 -14.66 16.48
CA GLU A 228 0.94 -14.65 17.13
C GLU A 228 -0.05 -13.69 16.44
N GLU A 229 0.38 -12.47 16.08
CA GLU A 229 -0.43 -11.49 15.33
C GLU A 229 -0.73 -11.94 13.88
N GLU A 230 0.20 -12.67 13.26
CA GLU A 230 0.06 -13.27 11.93
C GLU A 230 -0.77 -14.57 11.96
N GLY A 231 -1.05 -15.11 13.14
CA GLY A 231 -1.73 -16.39 13.31
C GLY A 231 -0.88 -17.60 12.90
N ARG A 232 0.40 -17.60 13.27
CA ARG A 232 1.39 -18.64 12.93
C ARG A 232 2.02 -19.18 14.21
N ASP A 233 2.45 -20.45 14.20
CA ASP A 233 3.07 -21.07 15.38
C ASP A 233 4.35 -20.35 15.80
N PRO A 234 4.43 -19.88 17.05
CA PRO A 234 5.70 -19.49 17.63
C PRO A 234 6.54 -20.71 18.04
N ALA A 235 5.94 -21.90 18.17
CA ALA A 235 6.64 -23.14 18.52
C ALA A 235 7.29 -23.85 17.30
N ASP A 236 6.93 -23.49 16.06
CA ASP A 236 7.68 -23.89 14.87
C ASP A 236 9.04 -23.19 14.88
N GLU A 237 10.08 -23.91 15.28
CA GLU A 237 11.44 -23.39 15.37
C GLU A 237 11.96 -22.79 14.06
N LYS A 238 11.53 -23.32 12.91
CA LYS A 238 11.95 -22.80 11.60
C LYS A 238 11.25 -21.48 11.30
N ALA A 239 9.95 -21.39 11.53
CA ALA A 239 9.19 -20.15 11.38
C ALA A 239 9.68 -19.07 12.34
N LEU A 240 9.89 -19.42 13.61
CA LEU A 240 10.40 -18.51 14.63
C LEU A 240 11.82 -18.02 14.30
N ARG A 241 12.71 -18.91 13.84
CA ARG A 241 14.06 -18.53 13.43
C ARG A 241 14.04 -17.56 12.24
N LEU A 242 13.19 -17.81 11.23
CA LEU A 242 13.03 -16.92 10.08
C LEU A 242 12.44 -15.56 10.49
N ALA A 243 11.41 -15.56 11.35
CA ALA A 243 10.79 -14.35 11.86
C ALA A 243 11.74 -13.53 12.74
N ALA A 244 12.47 -14.17 13.65
CA ALA A 244 13.50 -13.52 14.46
C ALA A 244 14.65 -12.96 13.59
N GLY A 245 15.05 -13.69 12.55
CA GLY A 245 16.00 -13.18 11.54
C GLY A 245 15.47 -11.95 10.80
N ARG A 246 14.16 -11.90 10.52
CA ARG A 246 13.49 -10.71 9.93
C ARG A 246 13.46 -9.54 10.91
N GLU A 247 13.11 -9.75 12.19
CA GLU A 247 13.15 -8.70 13.22
C GLU A 247 14.56 -8.13 13.37
N ARG A 248 15.58 -9.00 13.44
CA ARG A 248 16.99 -8.60 13.48
C ARG A 248 17.34 -7.73 12.28
N LYS A 249 16.94 -8.13 11.06
CA LYS A 249 17.21 -7.38 9.84
C LYS A 249 16.52 -6.00 9.84
N LEU A 250 15.26 -5.93 10.28
CA LEU A 250 14.51 -4.68 10.38
C LEU A 250 15.12 -3.74 11.41
N TRP A 251 15.45 -4.25 12.60
CA TRP A 251 16.09 -3.48 13.65
C TRP A 251 17.45 -2.94 13.20
N LEU A 252 18.31 -3.81 12.64
CA LEU A 252 19.63 -3.40 12.16
C LEU A 252 19.51 -2.37 11.04
N GLY A 253 18.55 -2.54 10.13
CA GLY A 253 18.24 -1.55 9.10
C GLY A 253 17.89 -0.18 9.68
N ALA A 254 16.97 -0.13 10.66
CA ALA A 254 16.58 1.11 11.33
C ALA A 254 17.75 1.78 12.07
N GLN A 255 18.57 1.01 12.79
CA GLN A 255 19.75 1.52 13.48
C GLN A 255 20.80 2.06 12.52
N LEU A 256 21.04 1.38 11.39
CA LEU A 256 21.98 1.86 10.37
C LEU A 256 21.49 3.13 9.67
N VAL A 257 20.18 3.29 9.48
CA VAL A 257 19.59 4.54 8.98
C VAL A 257 19.81 5.67 9.98
N GLN A 258 19.51 5.43 11.25
CA GLN A 258 19.71 6.42 12.32
C GLN A 258 21.18 6.81 12.47
N ALA A 259 22.09 5.84 12.49
CA ALA A 259 23.52 6.09 12.59
C ALA A 259 24.04 6.94 11.42
N GLY A 260 23.53 6.72 10.21
CA GLY A 260 23.87 7.58 9.06
C GLY A 260 23.40 9.02 9.23
N MET A 261 22.19 9.20 9.76
CA MET A 261 21.63 10.52 10.06
C MET A 261 22.44 11.23 11.14
N ASP A 262 22.78 10.53 12.22
CA ASP A 262 23.55 11.07 13.34
C ASP A 262 24.96 11.50 12.88
N ARG A 263 25.64 10.70 12.05
CA ARG A 263 26.95 11.06 11.47
C ARG A 263 26.85 12.27 10.57
N ALA A 264 25.85 12.30 9.68
CA ALA A 264 25.61 13.44 8.79
C ALA A 264 25.44 14.74 9.62
N GLN A 265 24.57 14.71 10.63
CA GLN A 265 24.31 15.87 11.49
C GLN A 265 25.52 16.28 12.33
N ALA A 266 26.33 15.31 12.79
CA ALA A 266 27.54 15.60 13.56
C ALA A 266 28.51 16.52 12.80
N TRP A 267 28.64 16.28 11.49
CA TRP A 267 29.48 17.05 10.57
C TRP A 267 28.76 18.23 9.87
N GLY A 268 27.45 18.38 10.08
CA GLY A 268 26.65 19.51 9.57
C GLY A 268 25.93 19.26 8.25
N TRP A 269 25.81 18.00 7.80
CA TRP A 269 24.93 17.65 6.68
C TRP A 269 23.51 17.30 7.16
N PRO A 270 22.47 17.66 6.38
CA PRO A 270 21.08 17.44 6.79
C PRO A 270 20.64 15.97 6.74
N ASN A 271 21.32 15.11 5.98
CA ASN A 271 20.97 13.70 5.82
C ASN A 271 22.13 12.84 5.31
N THR A 272 21.97 11.52 5.39
CA THR A 272 22.96 10.52 4.94
C THR A 272 23.32 10.66 3.46
N TYR A 273 22.36 11.03 2.60
CA TYR A 273 22.61 11.20 1.16
C TYR A 273 23.63 12.29 0.85
N THR A 274 23.37 13.52 1.32
CA THR A 274 24.25 14.68 1.10
C THR A 274 25.64 14.46 1.71
N TYR A 275 25.68 13.86 2.91
CA TYR A 275 26.88 13.46 3.60
C TYR A 275 27.76 12.48 2.79
N THR A 276 27.18 11.38 2.31
CA THR A 276 27.94 10.36 1.57
C THR A 276 28.36 10.83 0.19
N LYS A 277 27.57 11.68 -0.48
CA LYS A 277 27.98 12.34 -1.73
C LYS A 277 29.19 13.27 -1.52
N ALA A 278 29.20 14.06 -0.44
CA ALA A 278 30.33 14.91 -0.11
C ALA A 278 31.62 14.10 0.16
N MET A 279 31.51 12.97 0.88
CA MET A 279 32.63 12.05 1.06
C MET A 279 33.12 11.44 -0.26
N GLY A 280 32.21 11.10 -1.17
CA GLY A 280 32.56 10.57 -2.50
C GLY A 280 33.37 11.55 -3.33
N GLU A 281 33.03 12.84 -3.31
CA GLU A 281 33.81 13.86 -4.01
C GLU A 281 35.23 14.00 -3.47
N GLN A 282 35.38 13.95 -2.14
CA GLN A 282 36.68 13.98 -1.48
C GLN A 282 37.49 12.71 -1.76
N ALA A 283 36.84 11.53 -1.79
CA ALA A 283 37.48 10.28 -2.17
C ALA A 283 38.00 10.31 -3.61
N ILE A 284 37.22 10.86 -4.55
CA ILE A 284 37.66 11.11 -5.93
C ILE A 284 38.91 12.00 -5.94
N ALA A 285 38.87 13.13 -5.24
CA ALA A 285 39.97 14.08 -5.20
C ALA A 285 41.27 13.46 -4.67
N ALA A 286 41.17 12.54 -3.71
CA ALA A 286 42.30 11.83 -3.13
C ALA A 286 42.96 10.80 -4.08
N THR A 287 42.25 10.30 -5.11
CA THR A 287 42.81 9.32 -6.05
C THR A 287 43.92 9.90 -6.95
N GLY A 288 43.87 11.21 -7.21
CA GLY A 288 44.75 11.88 -8.17
C GLY A 288 44.40 11.64 -9.64
N CYS A 289 43.22 11.10 -9.97
CA CYS A 289 42.76 11.02 -11.36
C CYS A 289 42.39 12.41 -11.92
N LYS A 290 42.23 12.51 -13.25
CA LYS A 290 41.58 13.68 -13.86
C LYS A 290 40.08 13.59 -13.60
N TYR A 291 39.48 14.63 -13.02
CA TYR A 291 38.05 14.63 -12.73
C TYR A 291 37.38 16.00 -12.91
N ALA A 292 36.07 15.96 -13.14
CA ALA A 292 35.13 17.05 -12.97
C ALA A 292 33.91 16.56 -12.19
N LEU A 293 33.40 17.41 -11.30
CA LEU A 293 32.23 17.18 -10.48
C LEU A 293 31.07 18.00 -11.04
N VAL A 294 29.99 17.33 -11.38
CA VAL A 294 28.75 17.95 -11.82
C VAL A 294 27.75 17.86 -10.68
N ARG A 295 27.35 19.00 -10.14
CA ARG A 295 26.49 19.12 -8.95
C ARG A 295 25.14 19.71 -9.38
N PRO A 296 24.14 18.88 -9.72
CA PRO A 296 22.77 19.37 -9.90
C PRO A 296 22.13 19.75 -8.56
N ALA A 297 21.24 20.76 -8.63
CA ALA A 297 20.25 21.06 -7.61
C ALA A 297 19.12 20.00 -7.63
N ILE A 298 17.89 20.36 -7.23
CA ILE A 298 16.76 19.41 -7.26
C ILE A 298 16.36 19.15 -8.70
N VAL A 299 16.59 17.92 -9.17
CA VAL A 299 16.28 17.53 -10.54
C VAL A 299 14.79 17.18 -10.66
N GLU A 300 14.11 17.81 -11.61
CA GLU A 300 12.69 17.60 -11.87
C GLU A 300 12.41 17.33 -13.36
N SER A 301 11.13 17.25 -13.72
CA SER A 301 10.64 16.91 -15.07
C SER A 301 11.37 17.63 -16.20
N ALA A 302 11.50 16.95 -17.33
CA ALA A 302 12.08 17.53 -18.55
C ALA A 302 11.32 18.79 -19.00
N LEU A 303 12.05 19.85 -19.33
CA LEU A 303 11.48 21.04 -19.93
C LEU A 303 11.18 20.83 -21.41
N ARG A 304 12.11 20.18 -22.14
CA ARG A 304 12.07 20.02 -23.59
C ARG A 304 12.37 18.60 -24.04
N PHE A 305 13.42 17.97 -23.53
CA PHE A 305 13.92 16.67 -24.00
C PHE A 305 13.82 15.58 -22.90
N PRO A 306 13.42 14.34 -23.19
CA PRO A 306 13.07 13.77 -24.49
C PRO A 306 11.72 14.30 -25.01
N PHE A 307 10.86 14.70 -24.09
CA PHE A 307 9.64 15.46 -24.31
C PHE A 307 9.28 16.18 -23.00
N PRO A 308 8.51 17.28 -23.05
CA PRO A 308 8.12 18.02 -21.85
C PRO A 308 7.38 17.14 -20.84
N GLY A 309 7.69 17.30 -19.56
CA GLY A 309 7.01 16.65 -18.44
C GLY A 309 7.58 15.30 -18.03
N TRP A 310 8.41 14.68 -18.88
CA TRP A 310 8.97 13.36 -18.59
C TRP A 310 9.78 13.37 -17.28
N ASN A 311 9.49 12.40 -16.42
CA ASN A 311 10.21 12.16 -15.17
C ASN A 311 10.07 10.67 -14.78
N GLU A 312 10.96 10.17 -13.93
CA GLU A 312 10.89 8.78 -13.47
C GLU A 312 11.44 8.66 -12.04
N GLY A 313 10.69 7.97 -11.18
CA GLY A 313 11.06 7.70 -9.80
C GLY A 313 10.57 8.76 -8.80
N PHE A 314 11.07 8.65 -7.57
CA PHE A 314 10.65 9.49 -6.45
C PHE A 314 11.41 10.82 -6.46
N THR A 315 10.79 11.89 -6.95
CA THR A 315 11.37 13.25 -6.91
C THR A 315 10.95 14.02 -5.66
N THR A 316 11.65 15.13 -5.37
CA THR A 316 11.46 15.87 -4.11
C THR A 316 10.12 16.59 -4.05
N SER A 317 9.67 17.14 -5.18
CA SER A 317 8.41 17.87 -5.28
C SER A 317 7.17 16.96 -5.35
N ALA A 318 7.29 15.75 -5.90
CA ALA A 318 6.12 14.91 -6.21
C ALA A 318 5.30 14.50 -4.97
N PRO A 319 5.89 14.02 -3.86
CA PRO A 319 5.15 13.72 -2.63
C PRO A 319 4.47 14.96 -2.04
N LEU A 320 5.13 16.12 -2.09
CA LEU A 320 4.61 17.38 -1.56
C LEU A 320 3.41 17.87 -2.40
N ALA A 321 3.53 17.81 -3.73
CA ALA A 321 2.44 18.13 -4.65
C ALA A 321 1.26 17.17 -4.46
N PHE A 322 1.53 15.87 -4.39
CA PHE A 322 0.52 14.83 -4.16
C PHE A 322 -0.25 15.05 -2.86
N MET A 323 0.44 15.36 -1.75
CA MET A 323 -0.20 15.70 -0.48
C MET A 323 -1.10 16.92 -0.58
N GLY A 324 -0.67 17.98 -1.27
CA GLY A 324 -1.48 19.19 -1.48
C GLY A 324 -2.75 18.91 -2.29
N LEU A 325 -2.65 18.06 -3.32
CA LEU A 325 -3.79 17.58 -4.09
C LEU A 325 -4.76 16.76 -3.22
N LYS A 326 -4.25 15.86 -2.36
CA LYS A 326 -5.03 15.04 -1.41
C LYS A 326 -5.47 15.79 -0.13
N GLY A 327 -5.46 17.12 -0.15
CA GLY A 327 -6.11 17.95 0.87
C GLY A 327 -5.26 18.37 2.07
N GLN A 328 -3.95 18.11 2.06
CA GLN A 328 -3.04 18.76 3.01
C GLN A 328 -3.07 20.28 2.77
N ARG A 329 -3.37 21.06 3.80
CA ARG A 329 -3.51 22.53 3.68
C ARG A 329 -2.26 23.29 4.09
N VAL A 330 -1.65 22.90 5.19
CA VAL A 330 -0.59 23.70 5.81
C VAL A 330 0.77 23.18 5.36
N PHE A 331 1.50 24.00 4.61
CA PHE A 331 2.84 23.68 4.10
C PHE A 331 3.88 24.55 4.80
N PRO A 332 4.83 23.98 5.56
CA PRO A 332 5.93 24.75 6.11
C PRO A 332 6.79 25.31 4.96
N ALA A 333 6.89 26.63 4.88
CA ALA A 333 7.58 27.33 3.79
C ALA A 333 8.39 28.51 4.34
N GLY A 334 9.71 28.41 4.22
CA GLY A 334 10.64 29.47 4.60
C GLY A 334 10.40 30.76 3.80
N HIS A 335 10.60 31.91 4.43
CA HIS A 335 10.48 33.20 3.75
C HIS A 335 11.71 33.45 2.86
N LYS A 336 11.51 33.72 1.56
CA LYS A 336 12.58 33.83 0.52
C LYS A 336 13.47 32.58 0.38
N LEU A 337 12.99 31.40 0.79
CA LEU A 337 13.70 30.14 0.58
C LEU A 337 13.53 29.71 -0.88
N VAL A 338 14.66 29.56 -1.58
CA VAL A 338 14.70 29.11 -2.97
C VAL A 338 14.57 27.58 -2.97
N LEU A 339 13.51 27.09 -3.57
CA LEU A 339 13.39 25.70 -3.97
C LEU A 339 14.17 25.57 -5.28
N ASP A 340 15.47 25.30 -5.18
CA ASP A 340 16.36 25.36 -6.35
C ASP A 340 16.14 24.13 -7.24
N LEU A 341 15.32 24.30 -8.26
CA LEU A 341 14.94 23.26 -9.21
C LEU A 341 15.73 23.41 -10.51
N ILE A 342 16.01 22.28 -11.15
CA ILE A 342 16.59 22.24 -12.49
C ILE A 342 15.93 21.11 -13.30
N PRO A 343 15.38 21.38 -14.49
CA PRO A 343 14.86 20.34 -15.38
C PRO A 343 15.92 19.30 -15.76
N VAL A 344 15.54 18.02 -15.81
CA VAL A 344 16.48 16.91 -16.08
C VAL A 344 17.23 17.03 -17.40
N ASP A 345 16.64 17.64 -18.43
CA ASP A 345 17.31 17.89 -19.71
C ASP A 345 18.39 18.95 -19.64
N LEU A 346 18.19 20.01 -18.84
CA LEU A 346 19.26 20.97 -18.57
C LEU A 346 20.39 20.30 -17.77
N VAL A 347 20.07 19.37 -16.86
CA VAL A 347 21.10 18.59 -16.15
C VAL A 347 21.89 17.71 -17.12
N ALA A 348 21.20 17.00 -18.02
CA ALA A 348 21.83 16.18 -19.04
C ALA A 348 22.70 17.02 -19.99
N ALA A 349 22.24 18.19 -20.42
CA ALA A 349 23.03 19.14 -21.19
C ALA A 349 24.30 19.55 -20.43
N GLY A 350 24.16 19.89 -19.14
CA GLY A 350 25.23 20.14 -18.18
C GLY A 350 26.30 19.04 -18.18
N ILE A 351 25.87 17.79 -18.00
CA ILE A 351 26.73 16.61 -17.99
C ILE A 351 27.49 16.46 -19.32
N LEU A 352 26.79 16.58 -20.45
CA LEU A 352 27.38 16.40 -21.77
C LEU A 352 28.33 17.55 -22.16
N GLY A 353 28.03 18.79 -21.78
CA GLY A 353 28.93 19.93 -21.98
C GLY A 353 30.25 19.73 -21.24
N VAL A 354 30.19 19.33 -19.97
CA VAL A 354 31.38 19.02 -19.15
C VAL A 354 32.13 17.81 -19.71
N ALA A 355 31.43 16.74 -20.11
CA ALA A 355 32.04 15.55 -20.69
C ALA A 355 32.72 15.82 -22.04
N GLY A 356 32.11 16.63 -22.91
CA GLY A 356 32.71 16.98 -24.19
C GLY A 356 33.93 17.89 -24.01
N ALA A 357 33.90 18.84 -23.07
CA ALA A 357 35.08 19.62 -22.69
C ALA A 357 36.19 18.75 -22.08
N ALA A 358 35.83 17.69 -21.34
CA ALA A 358 36.76 16.69 -20.85
C ALA A 358 37.40 15.90 -22.00
N CYS A 359 36.60 15.47 -22.99
CA CYS A 359 37.08 14.79 -24.20
C CYS A 359 37.98 15.69 -25.06
N ALA A 360 37.73 17.00 -25.07
CA ALA A 360 38.60 17.99 -25.70
C ALA A 360 39.86 18.32 -24.88
N ASN A 361 39.99 17.81 -23.64
CA ASN A 361 41.04 18.14 -22.68
C ASN A 361 41.15 19.67 -22.45
N ARG A 362 39.99 20.32 -22.33
CA ARG A 362 39.80 21.78 -22.19
C ARG A 362 39.06 22.18 -20.90
N LEU A 363 39.00 21.28 -19.91
CA LEU A 363 38.46 21.61 -18.59
C LEU A 363 39.47 22.42 -17.76
N GLU A 364 39.11 23.65 -17.45
CA GLU A 364 39.90 24.53 -16.56
C GLU A 364 39.47 24.41 -15.10
N GLN A 365 38.17 24.19 -14.89
CA GLN A 365 37.54 24.10 -13.58
C GLN A 365 37.18 22.66 -13.24
N ARG A 366 37.05 22.37 -11.93
CA ARG A 366 36.76 21.02 -11.42
C ARG A 366 35.33 20.81 -10.95
N VAL A 367 34.61 21.87 -10.63
CA VAL A 367 33.26 21.80 -10.07
C VAL A 367 32.34 22.65 -10.93
N PHE A 368 31.21 22.06 -11.31
CA PHE A 368 30.16 22.66 -12.14
C PHE A 368 28.81 22.44 -11.45
N GLN A 369 28.25 23.50 -10.90
CA GLN A 369 26.91 23.50 -10.33
C GLN A 369 25.87 23.70 -11.44
N LEU A 370 24.77 22.95 -11.35
CA LEU A 370 23.64 23.02 -12.28
C LEU A 370 22.40 23.37 -11.46
N ALA A 371 22.14 24.66 -11.35
CA ALA A 371 21.05 25.23 -10.56
C ALA A 371 20.42 26.40 -11.31
N SER A 372 19.25 26.84 -10.86
CA SER A 372 18.57 28.02 -11.40
C SER A 372 18.51 29.17 -10.39
N GLY A 373 18.71 28.89 -9.10
CA GLY A 373 18.44 29.82 -8.01
C GLY A 373 19.23 31.12 -7.99
N ASP A 374 20.41 31.16 -8.62
CA ASP A 374 21.26 32.36 -8.67
C ASP A 374 20.79 33.40 -9.70
N VAL A 375 20.16 32.97 -10.80
CA VAL A 375 19.66 33.86 -11.88
C VAL A 375 18.14 33.90 -12.01
N ASN A 376 17.45 32.81 -11.67
CA ASN A 376 16.01 32.66 -11.82
C ASN A 376 15.40 31.90 -10.62
N PRO A 377 15.36 32.51 -9.43
CA PRO A 377 14.96 31.83 -8.20
C PRO A 377 13.49 31.42 -8.18
N PHE A 378 13.24 30.12 -7.98
CA PHE A 378 11.92 29.59 -7.69
C PHE A 378 11.72 29.44 -6.18
N TYR A 379 10.75 30.16 -5.59
CA TYR A 379 10.55 30.13 -4.14
C TYR A 379 9.61 29.01 -3.70
N VAL A 380 9.88 28.35 -2.56
CA VAL A 380 8.98 27.32 -1.98
C VAL A 380 7.56 27.82 -1.83
N ARG A 381 7.38 29.07 -1.34
CA ARG A 381 6.05 29.68 -1.22
C ARG A 381 5.32 29.73 -2.56
N ARG A 382 6.05 30.06 -3.62
CA ARG A 382 5.50 30.11 -4.97
C ARG A 382 5.12 28.72 -5.47
N ALA A 383 5.92 27.70 -5.18
CA ALA A 383 5.57 26.31 -5.48
C ALA A 383 4.23 25.91 -4.84
N VAL A 384 4.05 26.22 -3.53
CA VAL A 384 2.78 25.94 -2.83
C VAL A 384 1.59 26.68 -3.45
N GLU A 385 1.75 27.96 -3.78
CA GLU A 385 0.74 28.75 -4.48
C GLU A 385 0.37 28.17 -5.84
N LEU A 386 1.36 27.69 -6.61
CA LEU A 386 1.14 27.10 -7.92
C LEU A 386 0.48 25.72 -7.82
N VAL A 387 0.80 24.90 -6.82
CA VAL A 387 0.05 23.67 -6.53
C VAL A 387 -1.40 23.99 -6.18
N ALA A 388 -1.66 25.04 -5.39
CA ALA A 388 -3.03 25.50 -5.10
C ALA A 388 -3.77 25.99 -6.35
N LEU A 389 -3.08 26.70 -7.25
CA LEU A 389 -3.62 27.13 -8.54
C LEU A 389 -3.92 25.94 -9.47
N TYR A 390 -3.01 24.97 -9.56
CA TYR A 390 -3.22 23.74 -10.32
C TYR A 390 -4.44 23.00 -9.80
N LYS A 391 -4.53 22.81 -8.48
CA LYS A 391 -5.68 22.18 -7.81
C LYS A 391 -7.00 22.89 -8.16
N ARG A 392 -7.01 24.22 -8.13
CA ARG A 392 -8.19 25.01 -8.55
C ARG A 392 -8.57 24.79 -10.00
N ARG A 393 -7.60 24.83 -10.92
CA ARG A 393 -7.85 24.60 -12.35
C ARG A 393 -8.41 23.20 -12.58
N TYR A 394 -7.72 22.20 -12.04
CA TYR A 394 -8.09 20.79 -12.11
C TYR A 394 -9.54 20.52 -11.69
N PHE A 395 -9.99 21.13 -10.58
CA PHE A 395 -11.37 20.94 -10.11
C PHE A 395 -12.39 21.83 -10.82
N ARG A 396 -12.01 23.01 -11.33
CA ARG A 396 -12.89 23.84 -12.17
C ARG A 396 -13.16 23.20 -13.51
N GLU A 397 -12.15 22.67 -14.19
CA GLU A 397 -12.32 21.98 -15.48
C GLU A 397 -13.31 20.82 -15.36
N ARG A 398 -13.24 20.04 -14.26
CA ARG A 398 -14.24 19.01 -13.94
C ARG A 398 -15.63 19.57 -13.60
N THR A 399 -15.71 20.76 -13.01
CA THR A 399 -16.99 21.45 -12.76
C THR A 399 -17.62 21.89 -14.08
N ASP A 400 -16.83 22.46 -14.98
CA ASP A 400 -17.27 22.95 -16.29
C ASP A 400 -17.65 21.80 -17.23
N GLN A 401 -17.04 20.62 -17.07
CA GLN A 401 -17.42 19.36 -17.73
C GLN A 401 -18.68 18.71 -17.11
N GLY A 402 -19.28 19.31 -16.09
CA GLY A 402 -20.49 18.82 -15.43
C GLY A 402 -20.27 17.70 -14.40
N GLU A 403 -19.01 17.33 -14.12
CA GLU A 403 -18.68 16.27 -13.15
C GLU A 403 -18.82 16.74 -11.69
N HIS A 404 -18.68 18.05 -11.43
CA HIS A 404 -18.64 18.64 -10.07
C HIS A 404 -19.69 19.76 -9.85
N SER A 405 -20.16 19.94 -8.61
CA SER A 405 -21.12 21.01 -8.25
C SER A 405 -20.43 22.25 -7.66
N ALA A 406 -21.06 23.42 -7.75
CA ALA A 406 -20.50 24.68 -7.23
C ALA A 406 -20.13 24.65 -5.73
N PHE A 407 -20.87 23.89 -4.92
CA PHE A 407 -20.55 23.66 -3.51
C PHE A 407 -19.28 22.81 -3.33
N LYS A 408 -19.11 21.76 -4.15
CA LYS A 408 -17.89 20.94 -4.19
C LYS A 408 -16.68 21.81 -4.56
N THR A 409 -16.80 22.67 -5.56
CA THR A 409 -15.75 23.61 -5.97
C THR A 409 -15.40 24.60 -4.86
N TRP A 410 -16.39 25.10 -4.11
CA TRP A 410 -16.16 25.98 -2.96
C TRP A 410 -15.36 25.28 -1.84
N LEU A 411 -15.72 24.05 -1.48
CA LEU A 411 -14.97 23.31 -0.46
C LEU A 411 -13.55 22.93 -0.94
N ASP A 412 -13.35 22.69 -2.24
CA ASP A 412 -12.02 22.38 -2.79
C ASP A 412 -11.12 23.61 -2.70
N SER A 413 -11.72 24.78 -2.92
CA SER A 413 -11.07 26.07 -2.73
C SER A 413 -10.71 26.32 -1.26
N TRP A 414 -11.52 25.82 -0.32
CA TRP A 414 -11.21 25.89 1.12
C TRP A 414 -10.05 24.97 1.51
N LEU A 415 -9.94 23.78 0.88
CA LEU A 415 -8.87 22.80 1.08
C LEU A 415 -7.61 23.09 0.24
N GLU A 416 -7.44 24.31 -0.25
CA GLU A 416 -6.23 24.72 -0.94
C GLU A 416 -5.00 24.70 -0.02
N PRO A 417 -3.85 24.19 -0.50
CA PRO A 417 -2.60 24.30 0.22
C PRO A 417 -2.15 25.76 0.28
N TYR A 418 -1.62 26.18 1.42
CA TYR A 418 -1.06 27.51 1.59
C TYR A 418 0.25 27.46 2.40
N PRO A 419 1.21 28.35 2.10
CA PRO A 419 2.48 28.40 2.81
C PRO A 419 2.31 28.98 4.21
N ALA A 420 2.92 28.33 5.19
CA ALA A 420 2.90 28.70 6.60
C ALA A 420 4.32 28.74 7.17
N SER A 421 4.55 29.52 8.23
CA SER A 421 5.83 29.44 8.96
C SER A 421 5.96 28.08 9.65
N ALA A 422 7.18 27.63 9.93
CA ALA A 422 7.39 26.38 10.67
C ALA A 422 6.70 26.39 12.05
N GLN A 423 6.62 27.55 12.70
CA GLN A 423 5.88 27.75 13.95
C GLN A 423 4.37 27.60 13.77
N LEU A 424 3.81 28.22 12.73
CA LEU A 424 2.39 28.09 12.41
C LEU A 424 2.04 26.65 12.03
N TYR A 425 2.88 25.98 11.23
CA TYR A 425 2.73 24.56 10.91
C TYR A 425 2.66 23.70 12.19
N LYS A 426 3.61 23.87 13.11
CA LYS A 426 3.59 23.16 14.40
C LYS A 426 2.35 23.51 15.25
N ALA A 427 1.79 24.70 15.08
CA ALA A 427 0.62 25.18 15.83
C ALA A 427 -0.74 24.86 15.17
N SER A 428 -0.80 24.54 13.87
CA SER A 428 -2.05 24.43 13.10
C SER A 428 -2.25 23.12 12.34
N SER A 429 -1.28 22.19 12.33
CA SER A 429 -1.37 20.87 11.68
C SER A 429 -1.45 19.72 12.70
N ALA A 430 -0.98 18.49 12.38
CA ALA A 430 -1.02 17.27 13.21
C ALA A 430 -0.89 17.46 14.75
N PRO A 431 -0.05 18.38 15.27
CA PRO A 431 0.03 18.65 16.70
C PRO A 431 -1.19 19.37 17.29
N LEU A 432 -1.93 20.18 16.52
CA LEU A 432 -3.20 20.79 16.95
C LEU A 432 -4.31 19.73 17.06
N PHE A 433 -4.37 18.76 16.15
CA PHE A 433 -5.29 17.63 16.29
C PHE A 433 -4.91 16.76 17.48
N ARG A 434 -3.62 16.50 17.71
CA ARG A 434 -3.14 15.85 18.95
C ARG A 434 -3.40 16.68 20.20
N ALA A 435 -3.29 18.01 20.14
CA ALA A 435 -3.53 18.91 21.26
C ALA A 435 -5.02 19.09 21.55
N ALA A 436 -5.87 19.09 20.52
CA ALA A 436 -7.33 19.06 20.63
C ALA A 436 -7.80 17.69 21.15
N ALA A 437 -7.19 16.60 20.71
CA ALA A 437 -7.40 15.25 21.24
C ALA A 437 -6.98 15.14 22.71
N LYS A 438 -5.77 15.61 23.06
CA LYS A 438 -5.30 15.69 24.46
C LYS A 438 -6.13 16.67 25.28
N GLY A 439 -6.60 17.76 24.68
CA GLY A 439 -7.47 18.75 25.29
C GLY A 439 -8.84 18.18 25.59
N LEU A 440 -9.42 17.40 24.66
CA LEU A 440 -10.65 16.66 24.84
C LEU A 440 -10.50 15.58 25.92
N ARG A 441 -9.39 14.83 25.93
CA ARG A 441 -9.03 13.89 27.00
C ARG A 441 -8.98 14.58 28.36
N LYS A 442 -8.31 15.73 28.43
CA LYS A 442 -8.23 16.56 29.64
C LYS A 442 -9.59 17.13 30.04
N LEU A 443 -10.45 17.48 29.09
CA LEU A 443 -11.82 17.96 29.34
C LEU A 443 -12.72 16.84 29.87
N ILE A 444 -12.55 15.61 29.38
CA ILE A 444 -13.23 14.40 29.87
C ILE A 444 -12.78 14.08 31.30
N GLU A 445 -11.47 14.14 31.56
CA GLU A 445 -10.88 13.97 32.90
C GLU A 445 -11.33 15.06 33.88
N GLN A 446 -11.44 16.32 33.44
CA GLN A 446 -11.77 17.46 34.30
C GLN A 446 -13.28 17.67 34.52
N ARG A 447 -14.12 17.40 33.51
CA ARG A 447 -15.57 17.65 33.62
C ARG A 447 -16.38 16.44 34.07
N GLY A 448 -15.77 15.25 34.17
CA GLY A 448 -16.37 14.03 34.73
C GLY A 448 -17.88 14.01 34.59
N LEU A 449 -18.39 13.85 33.36
CA LEU A 449 -19.81 13.90 33.05
C LEU A 449 -20.55 12.98 34.02
N LYS A 450 -21.18 13.58 35.04
CA LYS A 450 -21.90 12.90 36.11
C LYS A 450 -23.20 12.33 35.54
N TRP A 451 -23.11 11.15 34.96
CA TRP A 451 -24.22 10.20 34.85
C TRP A 451 -23.66 8.87 35.40
N GLY A 452 -24.39 8.28 36.35
CA GLY A 452 -23.83 7.47 37.45
C GLY A 452 -23.05 6.18 37.11
N ALA A 453 -22.03 5.92 37.94
CA ALA A 453 -21.24 4.67 38.12
C ALA A 453 -20.53 4.10 36.86
N PRO A 454 -19.73 3.01 36.94
CA PRO A 454 -18.30 2.85 36.60
C PRO A 454 -17.92 2.91 35.10
N VAL A 455 -18.59 3.76 34.32
CA VAL A 455 -18.45 3.94 32.88
C VAL A 455 -17.27 4.86 32.55
N GLY A 456 -16.82 5.72 33.47
CA GLY A 456 -15.81 6.75 33.22
C GLY A 456 -14.44 6.23 32.76
N THR A 457 -13.94 5.14 33.35
CA THR A 457 -12.66 4.53 32.96
C THR A 457 -12.75 3.82 31.61
N ALA A 458 -13.82 3.06 31.36
CA ALA A 458 -14.05 2.41 30.06
C ALA A 458 -14.27 3.42 28.92
N LEU A 459 -14.90 4.56 29.21
CA LEU A 459 -15.11 5.65 28.25
C LEU A 459 -13.79 6.32 27.86
N LEU A 460 -12.88 6.52 28.83
CA LEU A 460 -11.52 7.03 28.60
C LEU A 460 -10.68 6.05 27.76
N THR A 461 -10.72 4.75 28.07
CA THR A 461 -9.99 3.72 27.30
C THR A 461 -10.50 3.63 25.86
N ARG A 462 -11.82 3.77 25.63
CA ARG A 462 -12.42 3.77 24.28
C ARG A 462 -12.09 5.03 23.48
N ALA A 463 -11.97 6.18 24.14
CA ALA A 463 -11.49 7.41 23.51
C ALA A 463 -10.01 7.27 23.10
N ASP A 464 -9.17 6.71 23.97
CA ASP A 464 -7.75 6.46 23.69
C ASP A 464 -7.56 5.54 22.47
N GLN A 465 -8.34 4.46 22.32
CA GLN A 465 -8.29 3.59 21.13
C GLN A 465 -8.67 4.31 19.83
N ALA A 466 -9.66 5.21 19.86
CA ALA A 466 -10.02 6.01 18.69
C ALA A 466 -8.92 7.02 18.35
N LEU A 467 -8.21 7.53 19.35
CA LEU A 467 -7.06 8.43 19.18
C LEU A 467 -5.84 7.70 18.63
N GLU A 468 -5.58 6.44 19.02
CA GLU A 468 -4.46 5.65 18.49
C GLU A 468 -4.53 5.45 16.97
N GLY A 469 -5.72 5.25 16.39
CA GLY A 469 -5.91 5.12 14.95
C GLY A 469 -5.57 6.42 14.19
N VAL A 470 -5.97 7.56 14.76
CA VAL A 470 -5.64 8.89 14.24
C VAL A 470 -4.14 9.18 14.41
N ASP A 471 -3.54 8.80 15.54
CA ASP A 471 -2.13 8.99 15.83
C ASP A 471 -1.22 8.24 14.84
N ARG A 472 -1.60 7.03 14.40
CA ARG A 472 -0.86 6.29 13.36
C ARG A 472 -0.85 7.01 12.02
N GLN A 473 -2.00 7.53 11.58
CA GLN A 473 -2.11 8.29 10.34
C GLN A 473 -1.32 9.61 10.42
N LEU A 474 -1.36 10.29 11.57
CA LEU A 474 -0.59 11.50 11.81
C LEU A 474 0.92 11.23 11.87
N ALA A 475 1.35 10.11 12.47
CA ALA A 475 2.76 9.75 12.56
C ALA A 475 3.40 9.49 11.17
N GLN A 476 2.66 8.87 10.25
CA GLN A 476 3.13 8.66 8.88
C GLN A 476 3.33 9.99 8.15
N LEU A 477 2.39 10.94 8.32
CA LEU A 477 2.51 12.29 7.77
C LEU A 477 3.67 13.08 8.40
N GLU A 478 3.87 12.98 9.71
CA GLU A 478 4.98 13.62 10.41
C GLU A 478 6.33 13.11 9.90
N MET A 479 6.49 11.79 9.74
CA MET A 479 7.70 11.17 9.18
C MET A 479 7.99 11.69 7.75
N THR A 480 6.97 11.83 6.90
CA THR A 480 7.14 12.43 5.57
C THR A 480 7.61 13.88 5.65
N TRP A 481 7.05 14.69 6.55
CA TRP A 481 7.45 16.08 6.70
C TRP A 481 8.86 16.25 7.27
N GLU A 482 9.26 15.43 8.25
CA GLU A 482 10.62 15.44 8.81
C GLU A 482 11.69 15.22 7.72
N LEU A 483 11.39 14.38 6.72
CA LEU A 483 12.27 14.11 5.59
C LEU A 483 12.53 15.38 4.73
N PHE A 484 11.50 16.18 4.48
CA PHE A 484 11.56 17.30 3.55
C PHE A 484 11.80 18.66 4.21
N LEU A 485 11.61 18.76 5.53
CA LEU A 485 11.71 20.02 6.28
C LEU A 485 13.01 20.80 6.00
N PRO A 486 14.21 20.18 5.92
CA PRO A 486 15.45 20.89 5.62
C PRO A 486 15.43 21.64 4.27
N PHE A 487 14.67 21.14 3.29
CA PHE A 487 14.63 21.65 1.92
C PHE A 487 13.50 22.67 1.69
N VAL A 488 12.42 22.62 2.47
CA VAL A 488 11.25 23.53 2.30
C VAL A 488 11.19 24.65 3.34
N ALA A 489 11.76 24.42 4.53
CA ALA A 489 11.70 25.35 5.65
C ALA A 489 13.05 25.53 6.38
N GLY A 490 14.09 24.83 5.93
CA GLY A 490 15.43 24.86 6.50
C GLY A 490 16.31 25.96 5.91
N GLU A 491 17.47 25.56 5.37
CA GLU A 491 18.53 26.49 4.99
C GLU A 491 18.30 27.14 3.62
N ARG A 492 18.70 28.41 3.49
CA ARG A 492 18.56 29.17 2.25
C ARG A 492 19.83 29.05 1.41
N PHE A 493 19.83 28.12 0.45
CA PHE A 493 20.89 27.97 -0.54
C PHE A 493 20.71 28.89 -1.73
N ILE A 494 21.83 29.39 -2.27
CA ILE A 494 21.90 30.03 -3.59
C ILE A 494 23.13 29.48 -4.30
N PHE A 495 22.93 28.44 -5.12
CA PHE A 495 24.02 27.75 -5.80
C PHE A 495 24.52 28.57 -6.99
N GLN A 496 25.77 29.02 -6.93
CA GLN A 496 26.39 29.82 -8.00
C GLN A 496 26.86 28.90 -9.13
N CYS A 497 26.50 29.23 -10.38
CA CYS A 497 26.84 28.41 -11.56
C CYS A 497 27.78 29.16 -12.53
N ALA A 498 28.78 29.86 -12.00
CA ALA A 498 29.72 30.69 -12.77
C ALA A 498 30.62 29.85 -13.70
N HIS A 499 31.16 28.72 -13.24
CA HIS A 499 31.98 27.81 -14.03
C HIS A 499 31.17 27.16 -15.15
N THR A 500 29.91 26.79 -14.89
CA THR A 500 29.01 26.26 -15.92
C THR A 500 28.76 27.31 -17.00
N ARG A 501 28.44 28.56 -16.64
CA ARG A 501 28.26 29.65 -17.62
C ARG A 501 29.53 29.95 -18.41
N ALA A 502 30.68 29.97 -17.74
CA ALA A 502 31.97 30.19 -18.38
C ALA A 502 32.28 29.07 -19.40
N LEU A 503 31.95 27.81 -19.07
CA LEU A 503 32.08 26.70 -20.02
C LEU A 503 31.15 26.89 -21.23
N TRP A 504 29.88 27.24 -21.01
CA TRP A 504 28.94 27.48 -22.12
C TRP A 504 29.38 28.61 -23.05
N ALA A 505 29.99 29.67 -22.51
CA ALA A 505 30.55 30.76 -23.31
C ALA A 505 31.71 30.32 -24.22
N GLN A 506 32.41 29.23 -23.88
CA GLN A 506 33.50 28.67 -24.69
C GLN A 506 33.02 27.70 -25.79
N LEU A 507 31.76 27.26 -25.77
CA LEU A 507 31.21 26.34 -26.76
C LEU A 507 30.91 27.04 -28.09
N THR A 508 30.93 26.28 -29.19
CA THR A 508 30.43 26.78 -30.48
C THR A 508 28.97 27.23 -30.37
N GLU A 509 28.54 28.14 -31.24
CA GLU A 509 27.13 28.56 -31.28
C GLU A 509 26.19 27.38 -31.63
N GLU A 510 26.65 26.47 -32.49
CA GLU A 510 25.90 25.27 -32.84
C GLU A 510 25.71 24.35 -31.64
N ASP A 511 26.76 24.11 -30.85
CA ASP A 511 26.67 23.28 -29.65
C ASP A 511 25.76 23.89 -28.57
N ARG A 512 25.79 25.22 -28.40
CA ARG A 512 24.84 25.92 -27.50
C ARG A 512 23.39 25.74 -27.91
N ARG A 513 23.11 25.58 -29.21
CA ARG A 513 21.75 25.27 -29.73
C ARG A 513 21.40 23.79 -29.57
N ARG A 514 22.37 22.88 -29.73
CA ARG A 514 22.18 21.42 -29.56
C ARG A 514 21.99 21.02 -28.09
N LEU A 515 22.73 21.66 -27.18
CA LEU A 515 22.71 21.47 -25.73
C LEU A 515 22.33 22.79 -25.02
N PRO A 516 21.06 23.22 -25.12
CA PRO A 516 20.62 24.43 -24.44
C PRO A 516 20.78 24.27 -22.93
N TRP A 517 21.49 25.21 -22.30
CA TRP A 517 21.59 25.36 -20.86
C TRP A 517 21.33 26.82 -20.50
N ASP A 518 20.05 27.11 -20.29
CA ASP A 518 19.49 28.46 -20.23
C ASP A 518 18.46 28.60 -19.09
N PRO A 519 18.85 28.30 -17.83
CA PRO A 519 17.93 28.31 -16.68
C PRO A 519 17.25 29.68 -16.45
N GLU A 520 17.85 30.77 -16.93
CA GLU A 520 17.27 32.12 -16.91
C GLU A 520 15.99 32.27 -17.75
N THR A 521 15.77 31.38 -18.71
CA THR A 521 14.61 31.42 -19.62
C THR A 521 13.39 30.68 -19.09
N ILE A 522 13.53 29.96 -17.97
CA ILE A 522 12.45 29.13 -17.41
C ILE A 522 11.31 30.05 -16.93
N ASP A 523 10.17 29.99 -17.60
CA ASP A 523 8.91 30.49 -17.05
C ASP A 523 8.41 29.50 -15.99
N TRP A 524 8.70 29.78 -14.72
CA TRP A 524 8.30 28.92 -13.60
C TRP A 524 6.80 28.68 -13.50
N ARG A 525 5.96 29.64 -13.92
CA ARG A 525 4.50 29.46 -13.88
C ARG A 525 4.10 28.42 -14.92
N ASN A 526 4.55 28.61 -16.17
CA ASN A 526 4.24 27.69 -17.26
C ASN A 526 4.86 26.30 -17.01
N TYR A 527 6.15 26.25 -16.64
CA TYR A 527 6.85 25.00 -16.34
C TYR A 527 6.16 24.24 -15.21
N TRP A 528 5.81 24.88 -14.10
CA TRP A 528 5.20 24.18 -12.99
C TRP A 528 3.80 23.63 -13.34
N LEU A 529 2.94 24.47 -13.93
CA LEU A 529 1.53 24.11 -14.16
C LEU A 529 1.34 23.19 -15.36
N GLU A 530 1.99 23.49 -16.49
CA GLU A 530 1.72 22.82 -17.77
C GLU A 530 2.68 21.67 -18.06
N VAL A 531 3.89 21.69 -17.49
CA VAL A 531 4.94 20.70 -17.78
C VAL A 531 5.13 19.75 -16.61
N HIS A 532 5.50 20.28 -15.45
CA HIS A 532 5.89 19.47 -14.31
C HIS A 532 4.69 18.78 -13.64
N MET A 533 3.63 19.51 -13.28
CA MET A 533 2.45 18.91 -12.65
C MET A 533 1.74 17.90 -13.55
N ALA A 534 1.61 18.21 -14.85
CA ALA A 534 1.07 17.27 -15.83
C ALA A 534 1.94 16.01 -15.95
N GLY A 535 3.26 16.17 -15.99
CA GLY A 535 4.20 15.06 -15.99
C GLY A 535 4.13 14.19 -14.72
N LEU A 536 3.96 14.80 -13.54
CA LEU A 536 3.78 14.04 -12.30
C LEU A 536 2.50 13.19 -12.31
N GLU A 537 1.41 13.74 -12.84
CA GLU A 537 0.13 13.04 -12.96
C GLU A 537 0.22 11.81 -13.87
N GLU A 538 0.95 11.91 -14.97
CA GLU A 538 1.14 10.80 -15.92
C GLU A 538 2.16 9.75 -15.42
N TRP A 539 3.31 10.19 -14.91
CA TRP A 539 4.48 9.31 -14.73
C TRP A 539 4.77 8.91 -13.28
N VAL A 540 4.30 9.65 -12.28
CA VAL A 540 4.74 9.48 -10.87
C VAL A 540 3.59 9.17 -9.92
N PHE A 541 2.47 9.88 -10.00
CA PHE A 541 1.34 9.69 -9.09
C PHE A 541 0.73 8.28 -9.11
N PRO A 542 0.59 7.58 -10.25
CA PRO A 542 0.10 6.20 -10.26
C PRO A 542 0.94 5.26 -9.40
N GLY A 543 2.28 5.37 -9.46
CA GLY A 543 3.19 4.57 -8.65
C GLY A 543 3.08 4.85 -7.15
N LEU A 544 2.93 6.12 -6.76
CA LEU A 544 2.70 6.50 -5.35
C LEU A 544 1.36 5.94 -4.82
N GLU A 545 0.33 5.90 -5.66
CA GLU A 545 -0.96 5.28 -5.29
C GLU A 545 -0.86 3.76 -5.16
N GLU A 546 -0.11 3.09 -6.04
CA GLU A 546 0.16 1.65 -5.95
C GLU A 546 0.98 1.29 -4.72
N GLU A 547 2.07 2.01 -4.41
CA GLU A 547 2.88 1.78 -3.20
C GLU A 547 2.04 1.97 -1.93
N SER A 548 1.14 2.96 -1.93
CA SER A 548 0.19 3.16 -0.83
C SER A 548 -0.82 2.00 -0.69
N LYS A 549 -1.19 1.33 -1.79
CA LYS A 549 -2.09 0.17 -1.80
C LYS A 549 -1.37 -1.14 -1.48
N ALA A 550 -0.10 -1.28 -1.88
CA ALA A 550 0.73 -2.47 -1.68
C ALA A 550 1.12 -2.72 -0.21
N LEU A 551 0.88 -1.75 0.67
CA LEU A 551 0.97 -1.91 2.12
C LEU A 551 -0.18 -2.76 2.73
N ARG A 552 -1.12 -3.27 1.91
CA ARG A 552 -2.21 -4.18 2.35
C ARG A 552 -1.69 -5.61 2.59
N ARG A 553 -2.21 -6.28 3.63
CA ARG A 553 -1.76 -7.57 4.18
C ARG A 553 -2.09 -8.74 3.23
N GLU A 554 -1.08 -9.49 2.78
CA GLU A 554 -1.30 -10.80 2.14
C GLU A 554 -1.62 -11.86 3.21
N VAL A 555 -2.81 -12.49 3.13
CA VAL A 555 -3.22 -13.61 3.98
C VAL A 555 -3.02 -14.91 3.21
N ALA A 556 -2.26 -15.85 3.77
CA ALA A 556 -1.99 -17.13 3.12
C ALA A 556 -3.28 -17.94 2.93
N GLN A 557 -3.53 -18.41 1.70
CA GLN A 557 -4.73 -19.19 1.38
C GLN A 557 -4.64 -20.61 1.97
N PRO A 558 -5.60 -21.03 2.83
CA PRO A 558 -5.68 -22.42 3.27
C PRO A 558 -5.98 -23.37 2.12
N LYS A 559 -5.47 -24.60 2.20
CA LYS A 559 -5.73 -25.64 1.17
C LYS A 559 -7.21 -26.06 1.14
N ASP A 560 -7.80 -26.19 2.32
CA ASP A 560 -9.18 -26.64 2.52
C ASP A 560 -9.73 -26.08 3.86
N LEU A 561 -11.04 -26.24 4.09
CA LEU A 561 -11.69 -25.75 5.32
C LEU A 561 -11.23 -26.44 6.62
N LEU A 562 -10.75 -27.69 6.57
CA LEU A 562 -10.18 -28.35 7.76
C LEU A 562 -8.80 -27.76 8.08
N ALA A 563 -8.01 -27.45 7.05
CA ALA A 563 -6.76 -26.72 7.19
C ALA A 563 -6.98 -25.27 7.68
N LEU A 564 -8.06 -24.61 7.25
CA LEU A 564 -8.47 -23.30 7.78
C LEU A 564 -8.74 -23.39 9.28
N LEU A 565 -9.59 -24.33 9.72
CA LEU A 565 -9.87 -24.53 11.13
C LEU A 565 -8.60 -24.89 11.91
N ALA A 566 -7.80 -25.85 11.42
CA ALA A 566 -6.58 -26.26 12.08
C ALA A 566 -5.58 -25.11 12.21
N GLY A 567 -5.42 -24.29 11.17
CA GLY A 567 -4.59 -23.08 11.21
C GLY A 567 -5.09 -22.06 12.22
N ALA A 568 -6.40 -21.82 12.27
CA ALA A 568 -7.00 -20.91 13.25
C ALA A 568 -6.87 -21.42 14.70
N VAL A 569 -7.08 -22.71 14.94
CA VAL A 569 -6.90 -23.33 16.26
C VAL A 569 -5.45 -23.28 16.70
N HIS A 570 -4.54 -23.57 15.78
CA HIS A 570 -3.11 -23.49 16.06
C HIS A 570 -2.64 -22.07 16.39
N ALA A 571 -3.18 -21.08 15.70
CA ALA A 571 -2.89 -19.67 15.88
C ALA A 571 -3.53 -19.06 17.14
N PHE A 572 -4.76 -19.47 17.46
CA PHE A 572 -5.66 -18.75 18.35
C PHE A 572 -6.32 -19.64 19.42
N GLY A 573 -5.88 -20.90 19.59
CA GLY A 573 -6.47 -21.93 20.46
C GLY A 573 -7.17 -21.45 21.72
N PRO A 574 -6.47 -20.78 22.66
CA PRO A 574 -7.06 -20.36 23.94
C PRO A 574 -7.95 -19.11 23.84
N ARG A 575 -8.04 -18.45 22.69
CA ARG A 575 -8.88 -17.26 22.48
C ARG A 575 -10.31 -17.66 22.20
N VAL A 576 -11.24 -16.76 22.53
CA VAL A 576 -12.66 -16.92 22.24
C VAL A 576 -12.91 -16.83 20.74
N ALA A 577 -13.49 -17.87 20.16
CA ALA A 577 -13.92 -17.93 18.78
C ALA A 577 -15.40 -17.51 18.65
N LEU A 578 -16.26 -18.03 19.53
CA LEU A 578 -17.72 -17.89 19.42
C LEU A 578 -18.31 -17.42 20.76
N ARG A 579 -19.31 -16.55 20.71
CA ARG A 579 -20.07 -16.07 21.87
C ARG A 579 -21.56 -16.13 21.57
N PHE A 580 -22.36 -16.49 22.57
CA PHE A 580 -23.81 -16.53 22.46
C PHE A 580 -24.49 -15.73 23.56
N TYR A 581 -25.47 -14.89 23.18
CA TYR A 581 -26.38 -14.21 24.11
C TYR A 581 -27.72 -14.96 24.11
N ALA A 582 -28.10 -15.53 25.26
CA ALA A 582 -29.33 -16.28 25.45
C ALA A 582 -30.27 -15.59 26.47
N GLY A 583 -31.58 -15.67 26.25
CA GLY A 583 -32.62 -15.14 27.14
C GLY A 583 -32.81 -15.90 28.46
N GLU A 584 -33.33 -15.19 29.46
CA GLU A 584 -33.30 -15.59 30.88
C GLU A 584 -34.48 -16.43 31.37
N ASP A 585 -35.51 -16.74 30.57
CA ASP A 585 -36.80 -17.06 31.21
C ASP A 585 -37.24 -18.54 31.36
N ASP A 586 -36.68 -19.58 30.69
CA ASP A 586 -37.27 -20.95 30.86
C ASP A 586 -36.38 -22.18 30.51
N ALA A 587 -35.06 -22.19 30.72
CA ALA A 587 -34.22 -23.36 30.37
C ALA A 587 -33.61 -24.13 31.57
N PRO A 588 -34.32 -25.12 32.16
CA PRO A 588 -33.76 -26.04 33.17
C PRO A 588 -32.66 -27.00 32.68
N GLU A 589 -32.26 -26.99 31.40
CA GLU A 589 -31.23 -27.91 30.86
C GLU A 589 -29.98 -27.21 30.26
N LEU A 590 -29.92 -25.88 30.33
CA LEU A 590 -28.76 -25.06 29.92
C LEU A 590 -28.42 -24.03 31.01
N ALA A 591 -28.20 -24.51 32.24
CA ALA A 591 -27.63 -23.69 33.30
C ALA A 591 -26.12 -23.48 33.05
N ARG A 592 -25.77 -22.59 32.12
CA ARG A 592 -24.45 -21.98 31.98
C ARG A 592 -24.61 -20.48 31.71
N THR A 593 -23.59 -19.75 32.15
CA THR A 593 -23.59 -18.31 32.48
C THR A 593 -24.04 -17.37 31.36
N ARG A 594 -24.37 -16.13 31.74
CA ARG A 594 -24.82 -14.97 30.95
C ARG A 594 -23.94 -14.53 29.74
N ASP A 595 -22.99 -15.37 29.33
CA ASP A 595 -22.00 -15.21 28.25
C ASP A 595 -21.35 -16.59 27.97
N ASP A 596 -22.01 -17.49 27.23
CA ASP A 596 -21.36 -18.75 26.83
C ASP A 596 -20.35 -18.47 25.71
N ARG A 597 -19.08 -18.42 26.10
CA ARG A 597 -17.93 -18.22 25.22
C ARG A 597 -17.27 -19.55 24.92
N VAL A 598 -16.98 -19.78 23.65
CA VAL A 598 -16.31 -20.98 23.15
C VAL A 598 -14.99 -20.55 22.56
N THR A 599 -13.91 -21.14 23.06
CA THR A 599 -12.56 -20.93 22.53
C THR A 599 -12.32 -21.67 21.21
N TYR A 600 -11.27 -21.32 20.47
CA TYR A 600 -10.89 -22.07 19.26
C TYR A 600 -10.57 -23.54 19.57
N ASP A 601 -9.90 -23.82 20.69
CA ASP A 601 -9.62 -25.18 21.16
C ASP A 601 -10.91 -25.95 21.45
N GLU A 602 -11.88 -25.31 22.11
CA GLU A 602 -13.18 -25.92 22.37
C GLU A 602 -13.98 -26.15 21.09
N LEU A 603 -13.98 -25.18 20.15
CA LEU A 603 -14.60 -25.37 18.83
C LEU A 603 -14.00 -26.58 18.12
N ALA A 604 -12.68 -26.74 18.13
CA ALA A 604 -12.01 -27.89 17.53
C ALA A 604 -12.43 -29.20 18.20
N HIS A 605 -12.43 -29.22 19.54
CA HIS A 605 -12.77 -30.37 20.36
C HIS A 605 -14.22 -30.82 20.18
N PHE A 606 -15.17 -29.88 20.23
CA PHE A 606 -16.59 -30.18 19.99
C PHE A 606 -16.85 -30.62 18.55
N SER A 607 -16.10 -30.09 17.58
CA SER A 607 -16.14 -30.57 16.19
C SER A 607 -15.62 -32.02 16.08
N ASP A 608 -14.61 -32.41 16.85
CA ASP A 608 -14.15 -33.81 16.89
C ASP A 608 -15.22 -34.74 17.47
N ARG A 609 -15.87 -34.33 18.57
CA ARG A 609 -16.99 -35.08 19.15
C ARG A 609 -18.13 -35.28 18.15
N ALA A 610 -18.53 -34.22 17.47
CA ALA A 610 -19.53 -34.29 16.40
C ALA A 610 -19.13 -35.25 15.28
N GLY A 611 -17.88 -35.19 14.81
CA GLY A 611 -17.36 -36.09 13.80
C GLY A 611 -17.44 -37.56 14.21
N HIS A 612 -17.04 -37.89 15.45
CA HIS A 612 -17.13 -39.25 15.98
C HIS A 612 -18.57 -39.74 16.11
N ALA A 613 -19.50 -38.89 16.56
CA ALA A 613 -20.92 -39.24 16.63
C ALA A 613 -21.51 -39.54 15.25
N LEU A 614 -21.15 -38.75 14.22
CA LEU A 614 -21.60 -39.01 12.84
C LEU A 614 -21.04 -40.33 12.29
N ARG A 615 -19.75 -40.63 12.56
CA ARG A 615 -19.16 -41.93 12.20
C ARG A 615 -19.87 -43.09 12.87
N ALA A 616 -20.19 -42.97 14.16
CA ALA A 616 -20.95 -43.97 14.91
C ALA A 616 -22.38 -44.11 14.37
N ALA A 617 -22.96 -43.04 13.83
CA ALA A 617 -24.25 -43.07 13.13
C ALA A 617 -24.17 -43.65 11.70
N GLY A 618 -22.98 -44.07 11.24
CA GLY A 618 -22.78 -44.74 9.96
C GLY A 618 -22.38 -43.82 8.81
N ILE A 619 -22.11 -42.54 9.04
CA ILE A 619 -21.70 -41.58 8.00
C ILE A 619 -20.31 -41.93 7.45
N LYS A 620 -20.24 -42.06 6.13
CA LYS A 620 -19.02 -42.39 5.36
C LYS A 620 -18.51 -41.16 4.61
N ALA A 621 -17.26 -41.25 4.16
CA ALA A 621 -16.69 -40.20 3.32
C ALA A 621 -17.49 -40.08 2.01
N GLY A 622 -17.82 -38.85 1.62
CA GLY A 622 -18.66 -38.58 0.46
C GLY A 622 -20.16 -38.70 0.72
N ASP A 623 -20.63 -38.93 1.94
CA ASP A 623 -22.04 -38.78 2.31
C ASP A 623 -22.43 -37.30 2.44
N ARG A 624 -23.73 -37.01 2.54
CA ARG A 624 -24.26 -35.67 2.83
C ARG A 624 -25.08 -35.70 4.11
N VAL A 625 -24.92 -34.68 4.94
CA VAL A 625 -25.63 -34.52 6.22
C VAL A 625 -26.38 -33.21 6.20
N LEU A 626 -27.70 -33.24 6.45
CA LEU A 626 -28.48 -32.01 6.57
C LEU A 626 -28.14 -31.32 7.88
N LEU A 627 -28.06 -29.99 7.88
CA LEU A 627 -27.79 -29.17 9.07
C LEU A 627 -28.82 -28.04 9.17
N MET A 628 -29.66 -28.05 10.20
CA MET A 628 -30.75 -27.08 10.34
C MET A 628 -30.83 -26.54 11.77
N SER A 629 -30.43 -25.29 11.94
CA SER A 629 -30.40 -24.63 13.25
C SER A 629 -30.40 -23.12 13.05
N GLU A 630 -30.97 -22.41 14.02
CA GLU A 630 -30.75 -20.99 14.23
C GLU A 630 -29.26 -20.68 14.45
N ASN A 631 -28.89 -19.40 14.35
CA ASN A 631 -27.51 -18.95 14.54
C ASN A 631 -27.06 -19.19 15.98
N ARG A 632 -26.08 -20.07 16.16
CA ARG A 632 -25.54 -20.44 17.47
C ARG A 632 -24.17 -21.10 17.35
N PRO A 633 -23.35 -21.13 18.41
CA PRO A 633 -22.00 -21.72 18.38
C PRO A 633 -21.98 -23.18 17.91
N GLU A 634 -22.96 -23.97 18.32
CA GLU A 634 -23.08 -25.40 18.03
C GLU A 634 -23.22 -25.67 16.52
N TRP A 635 -23.74 -24.70 15.75
CA TRP A 635 -23.83 -24.80 14.30
C TRP A 635 -22.44 -24.97 13.67
N ALA A 636 -21.48 -24.12 14.07
CA ALA A 636 -20.11 -24.19 13.56
C ALA A 636 -19.41 -25.48 13.97
N MET A 637 -19.62 -25.93 15.21
CA MET A 637 -19.09 -27.20 15.72
C MET A 637 -19.61 -28.40 14.92
N ALA A 638 -20.93 -28.43 14.66
CA ALA A 638 -21.55 -29.46 13.86
C ALA A 638 -21.05 -29.43 12.41
N TYR A 639 -20.96 -28.24 11.80
CA TYR A 639 -20.46 -28.07 10.43
C TYR A 639 -19.05 -28.66 10.26
N PHE A 640 -18.10 -28.25 11.09
CA PHE A 640 -16.74 -28.80 11.02
C PHE A 640 -16.69 -30.29 11.41
N GLY A 641 -17.56 -30.75 12.30
CA GLY A 641 -17.72 -32.18 12.61
C GLY A 641 -18.16 -33.02 11.41
N ILE A 642 -19.10 -32.52 10.60
CA ILE A 642 -19.54 -33.15 9.34
C ILE A 642 -18.34 -33.27 8.38
N LEU A 643 -17.58 -32.19 8.19
CA LEU A 643 -16.39 -32.19 7.33
C LEU A 643 -15.30 -33.14 7.84
N LYS A 644 -15.06 -33.18 9.16
CA LYS A 644 -14.11 -34.11 9.81
C LYS A 644 -14.54 -35.58 9.66
N ALA A 645 -15.85 -35.86 9.62
CA ALA A 645 -16.40 -37.16 9.23
C ALA A 645 -16.27 -37.45 7.72
N GLY A 646 -15.76 -36.50 6.92
CA GLY A 646 -15.56 -36.64 5.49
C GLY A 646 -16.83 -36.52 4.65
N ALA A 647 -17.92 -36.03 5.24
CA ALA A 647 -19.19 -35.78 4.56
C ALA A 647 -19.32 -34.30 4.16
N ALA A 648 -20.19 -34.03 3.20
CA ALA A 648 -20.57 -32.67 2.82
C ALA A 648 -21.76 -32.21 3.69
N ALA A 649 -21.71 -30.98 4.19
CA ALA A 649 -22.83 -30.39 4.92
C ALA A 649 -23.89 -29.84 3.94
N ALA A 650 -25.17 -30.03 4.25
CA ALA A 650 -26.27 -29.39 3.55
C ALA A 650 -27.07 -28.52 4.51
N PRO A 651 -26.61 -27.28 4.78
CA PRO A 651 -27.35 -26.31 5.56
C PRO A 651 -28.74 -26.01 4.99
N LEU A 652 -29.76 -26.00 5.85
CA LEU A 652 -31.14 -25.70 5.50
C LEU A 652 -31.70 -24.55 6.33
N ASP A 653 -32.63 -23.81 5.73
CA ASP A 653 -33.40 -22.77 6.43
C ASP A 653 -34.33 -23.41 7.48
N THR A 654 -34.33 -22.86 8.69
CA THR A 654 -35.20 -23.30 9.79
C THR A 654 -36.68 -23.03 9.52
N SER A 655 -36.99 -22.14 8.57
CA SER A 655 -38.35 -21.83 8.15
C SER A 655 -39.04 -22.97 7.39
N LEU A 656 -38.27 -23.84 6.73
CA LEU A 656 -38.79 -24.92 5.88
C LEU A 656 -39.79 -25.82 6.60
N SER A 657 -40.81 -26.26 5.86
CA SER A 657 -41.77 -27.28 6.28
C SER A 657 -41.15 -28.68 6.28
N LEU A 658 -41.77 -29.62 6.98
CA LEU A 658 -41.37 -31.03 7.00
C LEU A 658 -41.26 -31.63 5.58
N SER A 659 -42.22 -31.32 4.71
CA SER A 659 -42.22 -31.77 3.32
C SER A 659 -41.05 -31.22 2.51
N GLU A 660 -40.68 -29.95 2.71
CA GLU A 660 -39.55 -29.34 2.02
C GLU A 660 -38.22 -29.91 2.52
N VAL A 661 -38.10 -30.14 3.83
CA VAL A 661 -36.94 -30.83 4.41
C VAL A 661 -36.80 -32.24 3.86
N GLN A 662 -37.90 -32.98 3.70
CA GLN A 662 -37.88 -34.32 3.11
C GLN A 662 -37.49 -34.30 1.62
N ASN A 663 -37.94 -33.29 0.87
CA ASN A 663 -37.51 -33.09 -0.52
C ASN A 663 -36.00 -32.83 -0.60
N CYS A 664 -35.46 -31.96 0.28
CA CYS A 664 -34.02 -31.70 0.37
C CYS A 664 -33.24 -32.95 0.79
N ALA A 665 -33.75 -33.74 1.75
CA ALA A 665 -33.14 -35.01 2.16
C ALA A 665 -33.03 -36.00 1.00
N THR A 666 -34.11 -36.10 0.22
CA THR A 666 -34.17 -36.96 -0.97
C THR A 666 -33.20 -36.49 -2.04
N ALA A 667 -33.17 -35.19 -2.35
CA ALA A 667 -32.25 -34.60 -3.32
C ALA A 667 -30.78 -34.75 -2.90
N ALA A 668 -30.47 -34.53 -1.63
CA ALA A 668 -29.14 -34.72 -1.06
C ALA A 668 -28.77 -36.19 -0.84
N LYS A 669 -29.70 -37.14 -0.99
CA LYS A 669 -29.52 -38.55 -0.59
C LYS A 669 -28.97 -38.65 0.85
N ALA A 670 -29.49 -37.80 1.75
CA ALA A 670 -29.01 -37.66 3.11
C ALA A 670 -29.81 -38.57 4.06
N ALA A 671 -29.10 -39.40 4.85
CA ALA A 671 -29.72 -40.30 5.83
C ALA A 671 -29.76 -39.70 7.25
N VAL A 672 -29.08 -38.57 7.48
CA VAL A 672 -28.98 -37.91 8.79
C VAL A 672 -29.32 -36.43 8.65
N LEU A 673 -30.13 -35.95 9.60
CA LEU A 673 -30.41 -34.53 9.85
C LEU A 673 -29.85 -34.17 11.23
N VAL A 674 -28.94 -33.19 11.26
CA VAL A 674 -28.50 -32.54 12.49
C VAL A 674 -29.37 -31.30 12.71
N ALA A 675 -30.06 -31.22 13.84
CA ALA A 675 -30.99 -30.14 14.14
C ALA A 675 -30.79 -29.52 15.53
N SER A 676 -31.06 -28.22 15.69
CA SER A 676 -31.22 -27.65 17.04
C SER A 676 -32.41 -28.28 17.76
N PRO A 677 -32.47 -28.25 19.11
CA PRO A 677 -33.62 -28.77 19.85
C PRO A 677 -34.95 -28.18 19.38
N ARG A 678 -34.99 -26.86 19.15
CA ARG A 678 -36.18 -26.13 18.66
C ARG A 678 -36.61 -26.60 17.27
N VAL A 679 -35.65 -26.84 16.38
CA VAL A 679 -35.94 -27.34 15.02
C VAL A 679 -36.40 -28.80 15.05
N ALA A 680 -35.74 -29.66 15.85
CA ALA A 680 -36.11 -31.07 15.99
C ALA A 680 -37.53 -31.22 16.55
N GLU A 681 -37.90 -30.39 17.52
CA GLU A 681 -39.27 -30.33 18.05
C GLU A 681 -40.28 -29.84 17.01
N LYS A 682 -39.97 -28.74 16.31
CA LYS A 682 -40.83 -28.18 15.25
C LYS A 682 -41.13 -29.19 14.13
N LEU A 683 -40.13 -29.95 13.69
CA LEU A 683 -40.26 -30.88 12.57
C LEU A 683 -40.87 -32.22 12.97
N GLY A 684 -40.63 -32.68 14.19
CA GLY A 684 -40.90 -34.06 14.59
C GLY A 684 -40.07 -35.07 13.78
N PRO A 685 -40.47 -36.36 13.78
CA PRO A 685 -39.76 -37.40 13.03
C PRO A 685 -39.81 -37.16 11.51
N VAL A 686 -38.64 -37.09 10.88
CA VAL A 686 -38.51 -37.01 9.41
C VAL A 686 -38.45 -38.44 8.83
N PRO A 687 -39.41 -38.87 7.99
CA PRO A 687 -39.44 -40.24 7.47
C PRO A 687 -38.16 -40.60 6.70
N GLY A 688 -37.54 -41.72 7.08
CA GLY A 688 -36.32 -42.24 6.42
C GLY A 688 -35.03 -41.47 6.74
N VAL A 689 -35.08 -40.45 7.59
CA VAL A 689 -33.92 -39.63 7.97
C VAL A 689 -33.74 -39.67 9.49
N ARG A 690 -32.58 -40.13 9.95
CA ARG A 690 -32.26 -40.10 11.38
C ARG A 690 -31.99 -38.66 11.81
N THR A 691 -32.83 -38.12 12.70
CA THR A 691 -32.61 -36.81 13.29
C THR A 691 -31.73 -36.95 14.54
N MET A 692 -30.64 -36.19 14.60
CA MET A 692 -29.75 -36.07 15.75
C MET A 692 -29.80 -34.61 16.23
N SER A 693 -30.07 -34.40 17.52
CA SER A 693 -30.05 -33.04 18.05
C SER A 693 -28.61 -32.53 18.21
N LEU A 694 -28.39 -31.21 18.14
CA LEU A 694 -27.06 -30.62 18.38
C LEU A 694 -26.46 -31.06 19.73
N PRO A 695 -27.19 -31.06 20.87
CA PRO A 695 -26.67 -31.59 22.13
C PRO A 695 -26.35 -33.09 22.11
N GLU A 696 -27.10 -33.90 21.37
CA GLU A 696 -26.77 -35.34 21.17
C GLU A 696 -25.48 -35.49 20.36
N LEU A 697 -25.36 -34.75 19.25
CA LEU A 697 -24.20 -34.78 18.37
C LEU A 697 -22.92 -34.34 19.12
N LEU A 698 -22.99 -33.22 19.84
CA LEU A 698 -21.86 -32.66 20.57
C LEU A 698 -21.50 -33.45 21.82
N ARG A 699 -22.39 -34.33 22.32
CA ARG A 699 -22.02 -35.32 23.34
C ARG A 699 -20.96 -36.29 22.83
N GLY A 700 -20.87 -36.50 21.52
CA GLY A 700 -19.92 -37.39 20.89
C GLY A 700 -20.26 -38.87 21.10
N ALA A 701 -19.44 -39.74 20.51
CA ALA A 701 -19.52 -41.19 20.68
C ALA A 701 -18.11 -41.75 20.93
N SER A 702 -18.02 -42.98 21.42
CA SER A 702 -16.73 -43.67 21.55
C SER A 702 -16.06 -43.78 20.18
N ALA A 703 -14.79 -43.37 20.11
CA ALA A 703 -13.97 -43.51 18.90
C ALA A 703 -13.44 -44.95 18.71
N ALA A 704 -13.66 -45.85 19.67
CA ALA A 704 -13.12 -47.20 19.64
C ALA A 704 -13.66 -48.00 18.44
N GLY A 705 -12.75 -48.45 17.57
CA GLY A 705 -13.09 -49.24 16.37
C GLY A 705 -13.57 -48.43 15.16
N LEU A 706 -13.63 -47.10 15.25
CA LEU A 706 -13.98 -46.23 14.12
C LEU A 706 -12.72 -45.70 13.41
N PRO A 707 -12.75 -45.48 12.08
CA PRO A 707 -11.66 -44.81 11.39
C PRO A 707 -11.38 -43.42 11.97
N PRO A 708 -10.12 -42.94 11.95
CA PRO A 708 -9.79 -41.60 12.43
C PRO A 708 -10.51 -40.52 11.63
N LEU A 709 -10.80 -39.40 12.28
CA LEU A 709 -11.35 -38.22 11.61
C LEU A 709 -10.36 -37.65 10.60
N ARG A 710 -10.89 -37.05 9.54
CA ARG A 710 -10.08 -36.41 8.51
C ARG A 710 -9.46 -35.13 9.08
N LYS A 711 -8.17 -34.94 8.80
CA LYS A 711 -7.42 -33.70 9.14
C LYS A 711 -7.28 -32.75 7.94
N SER A 712 -7.60 -33.23 6.74
CA SER A 712 -7.58 -32.46 5.48
C SER A 712 -8.55 -33.08 4.48
N ALA A 713 -8.89 -32.31 3.45
CA ALA A 713 -9.73 -32.74 2.34
C ALA A 713 -9.04 -32.43 1.00
N GLY A 714 -9.46 -33.12 -0.07
CA GLY A 714 -9.14 -32.69 -1.43
C GLY A 714 -9.75 -31.31 -1.71
N ALA A 715 -9.02 -30.45 -2.42
CA ALA A 715 -9.47 -29.09 -2.71
C ALA A 715 -10.81 -29.08 -3.47
N ASP A 716 -11.00 -30.03 -4.38
CA ASP A 716 -12.19 -30.12 -5.24
C ASP A 716 -13.26 -31.06 -4.67
N GLU A 717 -13.09 -31.57 -3.43
CA GLU A 717 -14.15 -32.28 -2.73
C GLU A 717 -15.25 -31.30 -2.32
N VAL A 718 -16.52 -31.72 -2.43
CA VAL A 718 -17.68 -30.91 -2.04
C VAL A 718 -17.71 -30.76 -0.52
N ALA A 719 -17.61 -29.52 -0.04
CA ALA A 719 -17.73 -29.19 1.38
C ALA A 719 -19.19 -28.91 1.74
N SER A 720 -19.95 -28.27 0.86
CA SER A 720 -21.35 -27.95 1.12
C SER A 720 -22.25 -28.04 -0.10
N VAL A 721 -23.49 -28.46 0.13
CA VAL A 721 -24.59 -28.45 -0.86
C VAL A 721 -25.63 -27.45 -0.37
N LEU A 722 -25.85 -26.38 -1.12
CA LEU A 722 -26.77 -25.31 -0.72
C LEU A 722 -27.96 -25.26 -1.67
N PHE A 723 -29.15 -25.41 -1.10
CA PHE A 723 -30.37 -25.45 -1.88
C PHE A 723 -30.88 -24.04 -2.18
N THR A 724 -31.04 -23.73 -3.46
CA THR A 724 -31.68 -22.50 -3.93
C THR A 724 -33.12 -22.77 -4.33
N SER A 725 -33.99 -21.78 -4.09
CA SER A 725 -35.41 -21.81 -4.49
C SER A 725 -35.52 -21.73 -6.01
N GLY A 726 -35.53 -22.90 -6.66
CA GLY A 726 -35.76 -23.00 -8.10
C GLY A 726 -37.21 -22.65 -8.45
N THR A 727 -37.41 -21.93 -9.55
CA THR A 727 -38.72 -21.59 -10.14
C THR A 727 -39.58 -22.81 -10.52
N THR A 728 -39.00 -24.01 -10.51
CA THR A 728 -39.63 -25.29 -10.90
C THR A 728 -40.14 -26.13 -9.72
N GLY A 729 -40.05 -25.62 -8.48
CA GLY A 729 -40.56 -26.30 -7.27
C GLY A 729 -39.69 -27.45 -6.74
N LYS A 730 -38.65 -27.89 -7.48
CA LYS A 730 -37.61 -28.80 -6.97
C LYS A 730 -36.37 -27.98 -6.55
N PRO A 731 -35.89 -28.13 -5.31
CA PRO A 731 -34.73 -27.36 -4.83
C PRO A 731 -33.46 -27.78 -5.56
N LYS A 732 -32.71 -26.81 -6.11
CA LYS A 732 -31.44 -27.06 -6.81
C LYS A 732 -30.29 -27.01 -5.81
N GLY A 733 -29.52 -28.09 -5.68
CA GLY A 733 -28.38 -28.13 -4.76
C GLY A 733 -27.10 -27.61 -5.42
N VAL A 734 -26.67 -26.40 -5.07
CA VAL A 734 -25.38 -25.83 -5.51
C VAL A 734 -24.25 -26.54 -4.77
N MET A 735 -23.31 -27.14 -5.51
CA MET A 735 -22.15 -27.84 -4.94
C MET A 735 -20.96 -26.89 -4.80
N LEU A 736 -20.60 -26.56 -3.56
CA LEU A 736 -19.42 -25.75 -3.21
C LEU A 736 -18.33 -26.62 -2.59
N THR A 737 -17.13 -26.51 -3.14
CA THR A 737 -15.95 -27.28 -2.75
C THR A 737 -15.18 -26.62 -1.62
N HIS A 738 -14.26 -27.37 -1.01
CA HIS A 738 -13.31 -26.82 -0.04
C HIS A 738 -12.49 -25.66 -0.63
N ARG A 739 -12.07 -25.75 -1.90
CA ARG A 739 -11.33 -24.70 -2.61
C ARG A 739 -12.15 -23.42 -2.75
N ASN A 740 -13.45 -23.55 -3.05
CA ASN A 740 -14.33 -22.39 -3.24
C ASN A 740 -14.34 -21.51 -2.00
N PHE A 741 -14.63 -22.11 -0.85
CA PHE A 741 -14.68 -21.38 0.41
C PHE A 741 -13.30 -20.94 0.92
N ALA A 742 -12.28 -21.81 0.84
CA ALA A 742 -10.95 -21.46 1.34
C ALA A 742 -10.31 -20.30 0.54
N SER A 743 -10.49 -20.29 -0.78
CA SER A 743 -10.00 -19.20 -1.64
C SER A 743 -10.75 -17.89 -1.37
N LEU A 744 -12.08 -17.95 -1.24
CA LEU A 744 -12.90 -16.79 -0.90
C LEU A 744 -12.51 -16.19 0.46
N ALA A 745 -12.44 -17.02 1.51
CA ALA A 745 -12.13 -16.57 2.85
C ALA A 745 -10.75 -15.87 2.91
N ALA A 746 -9.73 -16.45 2.27
CA ALA A 746 -8.39 -15.88 2.11
C ALA A 746 -8.41 -14.48 1.47
N LYS A 747 -9.13 -14.33 0.35
CA LYS A 747 -9.24 -13.06 -0.36
C LYS A 747 -9.93 -12.00 0.50
N LEU A 748 -11.08 -12.33 1.10
CA LEU A 748 -11.82 -11.40 1.96
C LEU A 748 -11.00 -10.96 3.18
N ALA A 749 -10.21 -11.86 3.77
CA ALA A 749 -9.34 -11.52 4.89
C ALA A 749 -8.19 -10.57 4.54
N GLY A 750 -7.72 -10.57 3.29
CA GLY A 750 -6.76 -9.57 2.81
C GLY A 750 -7.41 -8.20 2.56
N LEU A 751 -8.73 -8.16 2.35
CA LEU A 751 -9.46 -6.93 2.02
C LEU A 751 -10.03 -6.20 3.24
N PHE A 752 -10.49 -6.94 4.26
CA PHE A 752 -11.06 -6.38 5.48
C PHE A 752 -10.05 -6.48 6.63
N ASP A 753 -9.56 -5.34 7.12
CA ASP A 753 -8.67 -5.29 8.30
C ASP A 753 -9.47 -5.59 9.57
N LEU A 754 -9.68 -6.86 9.89
CA LEU A 754 -10.19 -7.34 11.18
C LEU A 754 -9.05 -8.07 11.91
N ARG A 755 -8.82 -7.71 13.18
CA ARG A 755 -7.65 -8.13 13.96
C ARG A 755 -8.00 -9.13 15.06
N VAL A 756 -6.97 -9.82 15.53
CA VAL A 756 -7.05 -10.66 16.73
C VAL A 756 -7.56 -9.82 17.91
N GLY A 757 -8.61 -10.29 18.58
CA GLY A 757 -9.27 -9.57 19.68
C GLY A 757 -10.31 -8.53 19.25
N GLU A 758 -10.56 -8.39 17.95
CA GLU A 758 -11.78 -7.78 17.43
C GLU A 758 -12.84 -8.86 17.18
N GLY A 759 -14.04 -8.46 16.75
CA GLY A 759 -15.16 -9.38 16.63
C GLY A 759 -16.25 -8.91 15.68
N VAL A 760 -17.09 -9.85 15.29
CA VAL A 760 -18.16 -9.70 14.31
C VAL A 760 -19.49 -10.07 14.96
N LEU A 761 -20.52 -9.27 14.70
CA LEU A 761 -21.88 -9.65 15.06
C LEU A 761 -22.53 -10.38 13.89
N SER A 762 -22.94 -11.62 14.16
CA SER A 762 -23.65 -12.47 13.22
C SER A 762 -25.14 -12.19 13.27
N VAL A 763 -25.70 -11.60 12.21
CA VAL A 763 -27.12 -11.20 12.13
C VAL A 763 -27.89 -11.82 10.96
N LEU A 764 -27.18 -12.30 9.93
CA LEU A 764 -27.81 -13.02 8.82
C LEU A 764 -27.80 -14.53 9.09
N PRO A 765 -28.72 -15.34 8.54
CA PRO A 765 -28.74 -16.78 8.82
C PRO A 765 -27.50 -17.53 8.29
N LEU A 766 -26.90 -18.39 9.12
CA LEU A 766 -25.70 -19.18 8.79
C LEU A 766 -25.89 -20.20 7.67
N HIS A 767 -27.12 -20.56 7.30
CA HIS A 767 -27.37 -21.43 6.16
C HIS A 767 -27.22 -20.70 4.81
N HIS A 768 -27.24 -19.36 4.80
CA HIS A 768 -26.91 -18.58 3.61
C HIS A 768 -25.40 -18.47 3.45
N THR A 769 -24.92 -18.66 2.22
CA THR A 769 -23.51 -18.54 1.83
C THR A 769 -22.83 -17.27 2.31
N PHE A 770 -23.58 -16.16 2.38
CA PHE A 770 -23.02 -14.83 2.66
C PHE A 770 -22.57 -14.71 4.11
N GLU A 771 -23.47 -15.01 5.05
CA GLU A 771 -23.10 -15.12 6.46
C GLU A 771 -22.11 -16.25 6.67
N PHE A 772 -22.33 -17.40 6.03
CA PHE A 772 -21.48 -18.55 6.24
C PHE A 772 -20.02 -18.25 5.89
N SER A 773 -19.78 -17.57 4.77
CA SER A 773 -18.42 -17.21 4.37
C SER A 773 -17.89 -15.99 5.13
N CYS A 774 -18.64 -14.89 5.14
CA CYS A 774 -18.15 -13.59 5.62
C CYS A 774 -18.31 -13.42 7.13
N GLY A 775 -19.33 -14.03 7.73
CA GLY A 775 -19.66 -13.97 9.17
C GLY A 775 -19.08 -15.12 9.98
N LEU A 776 -18.76 -16.27 9.36
CA LEU A 776 -18.14 -17.43 10.03
C LEU A 776 -16.72 -17.74 9.55
N LEU A 777 -16.51 -18.07 8.27
CA LEU A 777 -15.21 -18.57 7.82
C LEU A 777 -14.10 -17.50 7.82
N THR A 778 -14.37 -16.30 7.29
CA THR A 778 -13.41 -15.20 7.27
C THR A 778 -13.00 -14.73 8.67
N PRO A 779 -13.93 -14.50 9.62
CA PRO A 779 -13.57 -14.09 10.98
C PRO A 779 -12.79 -15.17 11.74
N LEU A 780 -13.15 -16.45 11.56
CA LEU A 780 -12.40 -17.56 12.16
C LEU A 780 -10.94 -17.55 11.73
N MET A 781 -10.67 -17.34 10.44
CA MET A 781 -9.31 -17.30 9.90
C MET A 781 -8.52 -16.07 10.38
N LEU A 782 -9.18 -14.98 10.77
CA LEU A 782 -8.56 -13.76 11.28
C LEU A 782 -8.39 -13.75 12.81
N GLY A 783 -8.86 -14.78 13.52
CA GLY A 783 -8.76 -14.84 14.98
C GLY A 783 -9.77 -13.94 15.71
N ALA A 784 -10.89 -13.62 15.05
CA ALA A 784 -11.92 -12.73 15.59
C ALA A 784 -13.03 -13.49 16.33
N GLU A 785 -13.62 -12.83 17.33
CA GLU A 785 -14.77 -13.36 18.08
C GLU A 785 -16.07 -13.18 17.28
N ILE A 786 -16.84 -14.25 17.07
CA ILE A 786 -18.15 -14.21 16.40
C ILE A 786 -19.25 -14.23 17.46
N THR A 787 -20.08 -13.20 17.49
CA THR A 787 -21.19 -13.07 18.42
C THR A 787 -22.51 -13.47 17.74
N TYR A 788 -23.24 -14.39 18.36
CA TYR A 788 -24.57 -14.82 17.97
C TYR A 788 -25.62 -14.32 18.96
N LEU A 789 -26.82 -14.06 18.46
CA LEU A 789 -27.99 -13.67 19.24
C LEU A 789 -29.05 -14.77 19.16
N ASP A 790 -29.69 -15.08 20.28
CA ASP A 790 -30.85 -15.95 20.34
C ASP A 790 -32.02 -15.39 19.52
N GLU A 791 -32.24 -14.09 19.61
CA GLU A 791 -33.26 -13.35 18.88
C GLU A 791 -32.75 -11.97 18.42
N LEU A 792 -33.09 -11.59 17.19
CA LEU A 792 -32.73 -10.29 16.63
C LEU A 792 -33.71 -9.19 17.11
N THR A 793 -33.68 -8.87 18.39
CA THR A 793 -34.43 -7.75 18.98
C THR A 793 -33.54 -6.52 19.14
N ALA A 794 -34.17 -5.34 19.24
CA ALA A 794 -33.42 -4.08 19.42
C ALA A 794 -32.60 -4.06 20.73
N ASP A 795 -33.14 -4.67 21.79
CA ASP A 795 -32.48 -4.75 23.10
C ASP A 795 -31.28 -5.69 23.05
N ARG A 796 -31.43 -6.89 22.44
CA ARG A 796 -30.32 -7.85 22.25
C ARG A 796 -29.21 -7.30 21.36
N LEU A 797 -29.59 -6.66 20.25
CA LEU A 797 -28.63 -5.98 19.37
C LEU A 797 -27.86 -4.90 20.14
N SER A 798 -28.55 -4.10 20.94
CA SER A 798 -27.92 -3.05 21.75
C SER A 798 -27.02 -3.64 22.84
N GLU A 799 -27.43 -4.72 23.50
CA GLU A 799 -26.63 -5.42 24.50
C GLU A 799 -25.34 -5.97 23.89
N ALA A 800 -25.42 -6.66 22.76
CA ALA A 800 -24.28 -7.22 22.05
C ALA A 800 -23.33 -6.15 21.52
N LEU A 801 -23.84 -5.05 20.96
CA LEU A 801 -22.99 -3.93 20.53
C LEU A 801 -22.25 -3.28 21.70
N ASN A 802 -22.88 -3.16 22.87
CA ASN A 802 -22.30 -2.48 24.03
C ASN A 802 -21.34 -3.35 24.84
N SER A 803 -21.67 -4.63 25.03
CA SER A 803 -20.94 -5.58 25.87
C SER A 803 -20.04 -6.56 25.09
N GLY A 804 -20.31 -6.73 23.80
CA GLY A 804 -19.53 -7.55 22.87
C GLY A 804 -18.33 -6.81 22.26
N LEU A 805 -17.42 -7.57 21.66
CA LEU A 805 -16.30 -7.04 20.88
C LEU A 805 -16.72 -6.80 19.42
N VAL A 806 -17.84 -6.13 19.18
CA VAL A 806 -18.39 -5.95 17.83
C VAL A 806 -17.70 -4.79 17.11
N HIS A 807 -16.89 -5.11 16.11
CA HIS A 807 -16.16 -4.17 15.25
C HIS A 807 -16.66 -4.21 13.80
N ALA A 808 -17.21 -5.35 13.39
CA ALA A 808 -17.82 -5.54 12.08
C ALA A 808 -19.23 -6.11 12.16
N MET A 809 -20.05 -5.78 11.17
CA MET A 809 -21.39 -6.33 11.00
C MET A 809 -21.74 -6.44 9.51
N ILE A 810 -22.30 -7.59 9.13
CA ILE A 810 -22.73 -7.88 7.76
C ILE A 810 -24.25 -7.94 7.76
N ALA A 811 -24.91 -7.24 6.84
CA ALA A 811 -26.37 -7.27 6.77
C ALA A 811 -26.90 -7.03 5.36
N VAL A 812 -28.20 -7.23 5.18
CA VAL A 812 -28.91 -6.89 3.94
C VAL A 812 -29.30 -5.40 3.92
N PRO A 813 -29.50 -4.79 2.72
CA PRO A 813 -29.93 -3.41 2.59
C PRO A 813 -31.13 -3.01 3.44
N ALA A 814 -32.10 -3.91 3.64
CA ALA A 814 -33.28 -3.65 4.46
C ALA A 814 -32.93 -3.29 5.92
N LEU A 815 -31.90 -3.93 6.50
CA LEU A 815 -31.46 -3.61 7.86
C LEU A 815 -30.80 -2.22 7.92
N TRP A 816 -29.95 -1.90 6.94
CA TRP A 816 -29.31 -0.59 6.85
C TRP A 816 -30.33 0.54 6.65
N GLN A 817 -31.35 0.31 5.82
CA GLN A 817 -32.47 1.24 5.65
C GLN A 817 -33.26 1.45 6.95
N LEU A 818 -33.53 0.38 7.71
CA LEU A 818 -34.21 0.48 9.00
C LEU A 818 -33.42 1.33 9.99
N LEU A 819 -32.11 1.07 10.11
CA LEU A 819 -31.20 1.84 10.96
C LEU A 819 -31.14 3.30 10.52
N HIS A 820 -31.05 3.56 9.20
CA HIS A 820 -31.07 4.91 8.63
C HIS A 820 -32.36 5.66 8.96
N ARG A 821 -33.54 5.02 8.79
CA ARG A 821 -34.84 5.61 9.12
C ARG A 821 -34.94 5.95 10.60
N ARG A 822 -34.45 5.08 11.49
CA ARG A 822 -34.43 5.32 12.94
C ARG A 822 -33.55 6.52 13.29
N LEU A 823 -32.33 6.59 12.74
CA LEU A 823 -31.44 7.74 12.93
C LEU A 823 -32.08 9.04 12.43
N THR A 824 -32.68 9.01 11.25
CA THR A 824 -33.35 10.17 10.64
C THR A 824 -34.53 10.64 11.47
N HIS A 825 -35.35 9.70 11.97
CA HIS A 825 -36.48 10.03 12.83
C HIS A 825 -36.03 10.69 14.14
N GLU A 826 -34.98 10.18 14.78
CA GLU A 826 -34.43 10.81 15.99
C GLU A 826 -33.81 12.19 15.72
N LEU A 827 -33.15 12.39 14.58
CA LEU A 827 -32.66 13.70 14.17
C LEU A 827 -33.82 14.67 13.91
N SER A 828 -34.92 14.19 13.34
CA SER A 828 -36.13 14.99 13.11
C SER A 828 -36.83 15.43 14.40
N ALA A 829 -36.66 14.67 15.49
CA ALA A 829 -37.16 15.02 16.82
C ALA A 829 -36.35 16.12 17.53
N ARG A 830 -35.19 16.53 16.96
CA ARG A 830 -34.38 17.64 17.50
C ARG A 830 -34.92 18.99 17.04
N PRO A 831 -34.64 20.09 17.78
CA PRO A 831 -34.98 21.45 17.32
C PRO A 831 -34.40 21.71 15.92
N ARG A 832 -35.16 22.42 15.06
CA ARG A 832 -34.79 22.66 13.65
C ARG A 832 -33.36 23.17 13.46
N VAL A 833 -32.91 24.07 14.33
CA VAL A 833 -31.55 24.64 14.30
C VAL A 833 -30.48 23.57 14.59
N VAL A 834 -30.74 22.68 15.55
CA VAL A 834 -29.82 21.60 15.92
C VAL A 834 -29.76 20.55 14.80
N ARG A 835 -30.92 20.19 14.24
CA ARG A 835 -31.00 19.28 13.08
C ARG A 835 -30.19 19.82 11.90
N ALA A 836 -30.43 21.07 11.51
CA ALA A 836 -29.71 21.72 10.41
C ALA A 836 -28.19 21.78 10.66
N ALA A 837 -27.76 22.02 11.91
CA ALA A 837 -26.35 22.00 12.26
C ALA A 837 -25.71 20.61 12.13
N ILE A 838 -26.41 19.54 12.52
CA ILE A 838 -25.92 18.16 12.38
C ILE A 838 -25.87 17.76 10.90
N GLU A 839 -26.91 18.02 10.12
CA GLU A 839 -26.95 17.74 8.67
C GLU A 839 -25.83 18.50 7.93
N ALA A 840 -25.59 19.76 8.28
CA ALA A 840 -24.49 20.55 7.72
C ALA A 840 -23.12 19.96 8.12
N ALA A 841 -22.96 19.52 9.37
CA ALA A 841 -21.73 18.87 9.83
C ALA A 841 -21.49 17.52 9.13
N MET A 842 -22.54 16.74 8.89
CA MET A 842 -22.50 15.48 8.14
C MET A 842 -22.06 15.71 6.70
N ALA A 843 -22.71 16.62 5.98
CA ALA A 843 -22.36 16.96 4.60
C ALA A 843 -20.92 17.50 4.49
N LEU A 844 -20.52 18.38 5.41
CA LEU A 844 -19.15 18.91 5.47
C LEU A 844 -18.13 17.81 5.75
N HIS A 845 -18.42 16.92 6.71
CA HIS A 845 -17.55 15.80 7.03
C HIS A 845 -17.43 14.82 5.85
N GLY A 846 -18.53 14.41 5.22
CA GLY A 846 -18.49 13.50 4.09
C GLY A 846 -17.69 14.07 2.92
N GLU A 847 -17.87 15.35 2.60
CA GLU A 847 -17.09 15.97 1.52
C GLU A 847 -15.61 16.13 1.90
N LEU A 848 -15.29 16.45 3.15
CA LEU A 848 -13.91 16.47 3.65
C LEU A 848 -13.26 15.08 3.60
N ARG A 849 -14.01 14.05 4.01
CA ARG A 849 -13.60 12.66 4.02
C ARG A 849 -13.31 12.18 2.60
N ASN A 850 -14.19 12.47 1.63
CA ASN A 850 -14.00 12.13 0.22
C ASN A 850 -12.69 12.65 -0.41
N ARG A 851 -12.09 13.69 0.19
CA ARG A 851 -10.96 14.43 -0.36
C ARG A 851 -9.67 14.26 0.43
N THR A 852 -9.73 13.65 1.61
CA THR A 852 -8.59 13.54 2.52
C THR A 852 -8.41 12.10 3.00
N SER A 853 -7.23 11.77 3.51
CA SER A 853 -6.97 10.51 4.19
C SER A 853 -7.55 10.46 5.62
N PHE A 854 -8.24 11.50 6.08
CA PHE A 854 -8.79 11.60 7.43
C PHE A 854 -10.28 11.27 7.50
N ASN A 855 -10.65 10.39 8.44
CA ASN A 855 -12.03 10.19 8.86
C ASN A 855 -12.16 10.62 10.33
N VAL A 856 -12.76 11.80 10.56
CA VAL A 856 -13.01 12.33 11.91
C VAL A 856 -14.45 12.10 12.36
N GLY A 857 -15.26 11.40 11.57
CA GLY A 857 -16.69 11.20 11.85
C GLY A 857 -16.95 10.47 13.16
N LYS A 858 -16.09 9.52 13.53
CA LYS A 858 -16.16 8.85 14.85
C LYS A 858 -16.06 9.83 16.02
N LEU A 859 -15.27 10.90 15.88
CA LEU A 859 -15.10 11.95 16.88
C LEU A 859 -16.28 12.95 16.83
N LEU A 860 -16.63 13.43 15.64
CA LEU A 860 -17.69 14.43 15.43
C LEU A 860 -19.07 13.89 15.81
N PHE A 861 -19.35 12.64 15.45
CA PHE A 861 -20.63 11.97 15.66
C PHE A 861 -20.53 10.89 16.75
N TRP A 862 -19.61 11.07 17.70
CA TRP A 862 -19.38 10.16 18.82
C TRP A 862 -20.65 9.70 19.55
N PRO A 863 -21.68 10.54 19.82
CA PRO A 863 -22.93 10.08 20.42
C PRO A 863 -23.67 9.03 19.58
N ILE A 864 -23.62 9.16 18.25
CA ILE A 864 -24.22 8.21 17.32
C ILE A 864 -23.38 6.92 17.32
N HIS A 865 -22.05 7.03 17.19
CA HIS A 865 -21.15 5.88 17.24
C HIS A 865 -21.30 5.05 18.52
N ASN A 866 -21.46 5.70 19.68
CA ASN A 866 -21.66 5.00 20.95
C ASN A 866 -22.95 4.19 21.03
N ARG A 867 -24.02 4.62 20.35
CA ARG A 867 -25.27 3.84 20.28
C ARG A 867 -25.06 2.53 19.51
N PHE A 868 -24.09 2.50 18.61
CA PHE A 868 -23.59 1.31 17.94
C PHE A 868 -22.43 0.63 18.70
N GLY A 869 -22.33 0.85 20.02
CA GLY A 869 -21.27 0.26 20.85
C GLY A 869 -19.91 0.97 20.82
N GLY A 870 -19.74 1.97 19.93
CA GLY A 870 -18.54 2.80 19.81
C GLY A 870 -17.32 2.13 19.16
N ARG A 871 -17.41 0.83 18.84
CA ARG A 871 -16.36 0.02 18.23
C ARG A 871 -16.62 -0.32 16.76
N LEU A 872 -17.90 -0.35 16.38
CA LEU A 872 -18.35 -0.69 15.05
C LEU A 872 -17.74 0.26 14.01
N ARG A 873 -17.04 -0.30 13.02
CA ARG A 873 -16.39 0.47 11.95
C ARG A 873 -16.61 -0.14 10.56
N LEU A 874 -16.56 -1.47 10.45
CA LEU A 874 -16.72 -2.19 9.19
C LEU A 874 -18.18 -2.64 9.03
N LEU A 875 -18.88 -2.08 8.05
CA LEU A 875 -20.25 -2.45 7.72
C LEU A 875 -20.27 -2.97 6.29
N VAL A 876 -20.87 -4.15 6.08
CA VAL A 876 -20.97 -4.75 4.74
C VAL A 876 -22.42 -5.02 4.40
N SER A 877 -22.84 -4.54 3.24
CA SER A 877 -24.14 -4.79 2.63
C SER A 877 -24.03 -5.78 1.48
N GLY A 878 -24.98 -6.70 1.36
CA GLY A 878 -25.05 -7.63 0.24
C GLY A 878 -26.42 -8.28 0.07
N GLY A 879 -26.59 -9.02 -1.02
CA GLY A 879 -27.82 -9.77 -1.36
C GLY A 879 -28.89 -8.98 -2.11
N SER A 880 -28.80 -7.64 -2.15
CA SER A 880 -29.58 -6.77 -3.04
C SER A 880 -28.91 -5.39 -3.11
N ALA A 881 -29.37 -4.54 -4.03
CA ALA A 881 -28.83 -3.19 -4.20
C ALA A 881 -29.01 -2.33 -2.93
N LEU A 882 -27.92 -1.74 -2.46
CA LEU A 882 -27.93 -0.77 -1.37
C LEU A 882 -28.35 0.62 -1.90
N PRO A 883 -29.38 1.28 -1.32
CA PRO A 883 -29.72 2.63 -1.73
C PRO A 883 -28.57 3.60 -1.47
N GLU A 884 -28.21 4.38 -2.49
CA GLU A 884 -27.10 5.35 -2.41
C GLU A 884 -27.27 6.35 -1.26
N GLU A 885 -28.51 6.76 -0.98
CA GLU A 885 -28.83 7.66 0.13
C GLU A 885 -28.41 7.08 1.49
N VAL A 886 -28.65 5.78 1.70
CA VAL A 886 -28.28 5.08 2.94
C VAL A 886 -26.76 4.98 3.04
N GLN A 887 -26.10 4.59 1.96
CA GLN A 887 -24.64 4.48 1.91
C GLN A 887 -23.97 5.83 2.21
N LYS A 888 -24.47 6.90 1.57
CA LYS A 888 -24.01 8.27 1.77
C LYS A 888 -24.20 8.73 3.23
N ALA A 889 -25.36 8.49 3.82
CA ALA A 889 -25.63 8.90 5.20
C ALA A 889 -24.66 8.25 6.20
N PHE A 890 -24.41 6.94 6.07
CA PHE A 890 -23.43 6.24 6.92
C PHE A 890 -22.00 6.72 6.69
N HIS A 891 -21.64 7.00 5.43
CA HIS A 891 -20.34 7.57 5.08
C HIS A 891 -20.11 8.95 5.71
N GLU A 892 -21.10 9.83 5.63
CA GLU A 892 -21.10 11.17 6.24
C GLU A 892 -21.05 11.11 7.77
N LEU A 893 -21.57 10.04 8.39
CA LEU A 893 -21.44 9.78 9.82
C LEU A 893 -20.06 9.19 10.21
N GLY A 894 -19.22 8.84 9.23
CA GLY A 894 -17.88 8.27 9.47
C GLY A 894 -17.82 6.76 9.61
N PHE A 895 -18.87 6.02 9.20
CA PHE A 895 -18.83 4.56 9.09
C PHE A 895 -18.34 4.12 7.71
N ASP A 896 -17.75 2.92 7.63
CA ASP A 896 -17.40 2.27 6.35
C ASP A 896 -18.52 1.31 5.95
N LEU A 897 -19.57 1.81 5.29
CA LEU A 897 -20.63 0.98 4.72
C LEU A 897 -20.30 0.63 3.25
N THR A 898 -19.85 -0.60 3.08
CA THR A 898 -19.44 -1.18 1.80
C THR A 898 -20.52 -2.06 1.21
N GLU A 899 -20.53 -2.21 -0.11
CA GLU A 899 -21.46 -3.09 -0.83
C GLU A 899 -20.68 -4.18 -1.56
N GLY A 900 -21.17 -5.41 -1.47
CA GLY A 900 -20.62 -6.56 -2.18
C GLY A 900 -21.68 -7.30 -2.99
N TYR A 901 -21.24 -7.90 -4.10
CA TYR A 901 -22.07 -8.64 -5.03
C TYR A 901 -21.58 -10.06 -5.22
N GLY A 902 -22.55 -10.97 -5.31
CA GLY A 902 -22.41 -12.28 -5.88
C GLY A 902 -23.63 -13.14 -5.54
N LEU A 903 -23.49 -14.44 -5.78
CA LEU A 903 -24.56 -15.43 -5.77
C LEU A 903 -24.05 -16.74 -5.18
N THR A 904 -24.95 -17.59 -4.70
CA THR A 904 -24.59 -18.87 -4.06
C THR A 904 -23.66 -19.73 -4.93
N GLU A 905 -23.87 -19.72 -6.24
CA GLU A 905 -23.10 -20.40 -7.30
C GLU A 905 -21.65 -19.91 -7.41
N ALA A 906 -21.28 -18.81 -6.76
CA ALA A 906 -19.94 -18.24 -6.78
C ALA A 906 -19.31 -18.08 -5.39
N ALA A 907 -19.84 -18.77 -4.37
CA ALA A 907 -19.40 -18.65 -2.98
C ALA A 907 -19.20 -17.19 -2.54
N PRO A 908 -20.24 -16.56 -2.01
CA PRO A 908 -21.14 -15.69 -2.74
C PRO A 908 -20.61 -14.29 -3.08
N VAL A 909 -19.30 -14.06 -3.09
CA VAL A 909 -18.73 -12.74 -3.37
C VAL A 909 -17.86 -12.82 -4.62
N LEU A 910 -18.26 -12.08 -5.63
CA LEU A 910 -17.54 -11.87 -6.89
C LEU A 910 -16.81 -10.54 -6.89
N ALA A 911 -17.47 -9.50 -6.38
CA ALA A 911 -16.95 -8.13 -6.31
C ALA A 911 -17.34 -7.50 -4.97
N VAL A 912 -16.48 -6.61 -4.46
CA VAL A 912 -16.78 -5.86 -3.23
C VAL A 912 -16.13 -4.49 -3.23
N THR A 913 -16.87 -3.49 -2.76
CA THR A 913 -16.33 -2.15 -2.53
C THR A 913 -15.41 -2.16 -1.32
N MET A 914 -14.21 -1.63 -1.48
CA MET A 914 -13.22 -1.56 -0.40
C MET A 914 -13.54 -0.41 0.56
N PRO A 915 -13.27 -0.56 1.88
CA PRO A 915 -13.33 0.55 2.82
C PRO A 915 -12.31 1.63 2.44
N GLU A 916 -12.78 2.73 1.85
CA GLU A 916 -11.98 3.88 1.44
C GLU A 916 -12.65 5.18 1.92
N ASN A 917 -11.86 6.23 2.09
CA ASN A 917 -12.39 7.54 2.45
C ASN A 917 -13.17 8.21 1.31
N LYS A 918 -13.00 7.76 0.06
CA LYS A 918 -13.80 8.21 -1.06
C LYS A 918 -15.05 7.33 -1.17
N LEU A 919 -16.22 7.94 -1.02
CA LEU A 919 -17.50 7.30 -1.28
C LEU A 919 -17.60 6.92 -2.76
N ARG A 920 -17.82 5.63 -3.02
CA ARG A 920 -18.14 5.08 -4.33
C ARG A 920 -19.56 4.51 -4.27
N ALA A 921 -20.53 5.38 -4.56
CA ALA A 921 -21.94 4.99 -4.55
C ALA A 921 -22.35 4.37 -5.90
N GLY A 922 -23.35 3.50 -5.87
CA GLY A 922 -23.93 2.88 -7.08
C GLY A 922 -23.03 1.83 -7.75
N THR A 923 -22.01 1.34 -7.06
CA THR A 923 -21.12 0.27 -7.56
C THR A 923 -20.92 -0.79 -6.49
N VAL A 924 -20.75 -2.03 -6.94
CA VAL A 924 -20.44 -3.18 -6.08
C VAL A 924 -18.92 -3.42 -5.96
N GLY A 925 -18.12 -2.49 -6.50
CA GLY A 925 -16.67 -2.49 -6.42
C GLY A 925 -15.98 -3.34 -7.49
N PRO A 926 -14.64 -3.45 -7.43
CA PRO A 926 -13.87 -4.29 -8.34
C PRO A 926 -14.07 -5.79 -8.04
N PRO A 927 -13.77 -6.68 -9.01
CA PRO A 927 -13.69 -8.12 -8.77
C PRO A 927 -12.71 -8.45 -7.64
N LEU A 928 -13.00 -9.52 -6.88
CA LEU A 928 -12.04 -10.05 -5.91
C LEU A 928 -10.74 -10.50 -6.61
N PRO A 929 -9.57 -10.41 -5.94
CA PRO A 929 -8.31 -10.88 -6.52
C PRO A 929 -8.41 -12.31 -7.07
N GLY A 930 -8.01 -12.54 -8.32
CA GLY A 930 -8.11 -13.85 -8.97
C GLY A 930 -9.54 -14.30 -9.29
N VAL A 931 -10.50 -13.38 -9.32
CA VAL A 931 -11.81 -13.52 -9.97
C VAL A 931 -11.80 -12.65 -11.21
N GLU A 932 -12.14 -13.24 -12.34
CA GLU A 932 -12.30 -12.56 -13.61
C GLU A 932 -13.79 -12.28 -13.84
N ILE A 933 -14.12 -11.05 -14.24
CA ILE A 933 -15.46 -10.65 -14.62
C ILE A 933 -15.43 -10.16 -16.06
N ARG A 934 -16.42 -10.59 -16.85
CA ARG A 934 -16.62 -10.15 -18.24
C ARG A 934 -18.09 -9.81 -18.47
N ILE A 935 -18.36 -8.84 -19.34
CA ILE A 935 -19.71 -8.54 -19.81
C ILE A 935 -19.94 -9.26 -21.14
N ALA A 936 -20.98 -10.08 -21.22
CA ALA A 936 -21.40 -10.76 -22.43
C ALA A 936 -22.49 -9.97 -23.16
N ASP A 937 -22.39 -9.95 -24.49
CA ASP A 937 -23.30 -9.26 -25.41
C ASP A 937 -23.68 -7.83 -24.95
N PRO A 938 -22.69 -6.95 -24.67
CA PRO A 938 -22.98 -5.61 -24.20
C PRO A 938 -23.73 -4.78 -25.24
N ASP A 939 -24.71 -4.01 -24.78
CA ASP A 939 -25.40 -3.01 -25.58
C ASP A 939 -24.54 -1.76 -25.84
N ALA A 940 -25.13 -0.72 -26.44
CA ALA A 940 -24.44 0.53 -26.75
C ALA A 940 -23.95 1.30 -25.51
N GLU A 941 -24.51 1.03 -24.33
CA GLU A 941 -24.11 1.61 -23.04
C GLU A 941 -23.12 0.70 -22.28
N GLY A 942 -22.72 -0.43 -22.89
CA GLY A 942 -21.82 -1.40 -22.29
C GLY A 942 -22.49 -2.34 -21.29
N VAL A 943 -23.82 -2.35 -21.22
CA VAL A 943 -24.61 -3.21 -20.32
C VAL A 943 -24.86 -4.55 -20.97
N GLY A 944 -24.55 -5.63 -20.26
CA GLY A 944 -24.80 -6.99 -20.72
C GLY A 944 -24.79 -7.98 -19.56
N GLU A 945 -24.81 -9.28 -19.85
CA GLU A 945 -24.78 -10.29 -18.81
C GLU A 945 -23.41 -10.33 -18.11
N VAL A 946 -23.41 -10.33 -16.79
CA VAL A 946 -22.20 -10.49 -15.98
C VAL A 946 -21.78 -11.97 -16.00
N LEU A 947 -20.60 -12.24 -16.55
CA LEU A 947 -19.94 -13.54 -16.47
C LEU A 947 -18.84 -13.52 -15.41
N ALA A 948 -18.69 -14.61 -14.67
CA ALA A 948 -17.66 -14.73 -13.65
C ALA A 948 -16.84 -16.01 -13.81
N LYS A 949 -15.53 -15.91 -13.61
CA LYS A 949 -14.61 -17.06 -13.59
C LYS A 949 -13.64 -16.92 -12.43
N GLY A 950 -13.45 -17.99 -11.68
CA GLY A 950 -12.56 -17.96 -10.54
C GLY A 950 -12.63 -19.21 -9.67
N PRO A 951 -11.73 -19.33 -8.68
CA PRO A 951 -11.66 -20.48 -7.80
C PRO A 951 -12.85 -20.58 -6.84
N ASN A 952 -13.70 -19.56 -6.75
CA ASN A 952 -14.91 -19.49 -5.94
C ASN A 952 -16.19 -19.92 -6.70
N VAL A 953 -16.11 -20.11 -8.02
CA VAL A 953 -17.24 -20.64 -8.83
C VAL A 953 -17.52 -22.09 -8.48
N MET A 954 -18.81 -22.43 -8.32
CA MET A 954 -19.29 -23.75 -7.93
C MET A 954 -18.80 -24.88 -8.84
N ALA A 955 -18.83 -26.11 -8.33
CA ALA A 955 -18.59 -27.30 -9.14
C ALA A 955 -19.77 -27.62 -10.09
N GLY A 956 -20.98 -27.17 -9.75
CA GLY A 956 -22.21 -27.40 -10.52
C GLY A 956 -23.41 -27.66 -9.62
N TYR A 957 -24.54 -28.01 -10.23
CA TYR A 957 -25.74 -28.43 -9.50
C TYR A 957 -25.74 -29.94 -9.26
N LEU A 958 -26.14 -30.35 -8.05
CA LEU A 958 -26.19 -31.73 -7.60
C LEU A 958 -27.12 -32.57 -8.49
N ASP A 959 -26.57 -33.63 -9.08
CA ASP A 959 -27.27 -34.57 -9.96
C ASP A 959 -28.04 -33.91 -11.14
N ASP A 960 -27.66 -32.68 -11.54
CA ASP A 960 -28.29 -31.94 -12.64
C ASP A 960 -27.24 -31.38 -13.64
N PRO A 961 -26.70 -32.24 -14.53
CA PRO A 961 -25.69 -31.83 -15.51
C PRO A 961 -26.26 -30.89 -16.59
N GLN A 962 -27.58 -30.90 -16.83
CA GLN A 962 -28.22 -30.04 -17.82
C GLN A 962 -28.28 -28.60 -17.30
N ALA A 963 -28.79 -28.38 -16.08
CA ALA A 963 -28.78 -27.07 -15.45
C ALA A 963 -27.35 -26.56 -15.24
N THR A 964 -26.40 -27.47 -14.95
CA THR A 964 -24.98 -27.11 -14.80
C THR A 964 -24.42 -26.56 -16.10
N LYS A 965 -24.61 -27.26 -17.24
CA LYS A 965 -24.14 -26.78 -18.56
C LYS A 965 -24.83 -25.50 -19.03
N ALA A 966 -26.06 -25.25 -18.59
CA ALA A 966 -26.80 -24.05 -18.95
C ALA A 966 -26.20 -22.77 -18.34
N VAL A 967 -25.52 -22.88 -17.18
CA VAL A 967 -24.93 -21.72 -16.49
C VAL A 967 -23.40 -21.77 -16.42
N LEU A 968 -22.77 -22.93 -16.63
CA LEU A 968 -21.31 -23.09 -16.68
C LEU A 968 -20.86 -23.50 -18.08
N SER A 969 -20.13 -22.61 -18.76
CA SER A 969 -19.54 -22.85 -20.08
C SER A 969 -18.09 -22.38 -20.11
N GLU A 970 -17.16 -23.24 -20.55
CA GLU A 970 -15.71 -22.93 -20.63
C GLU A 970 -15.08 -22.37 -19.32
N GLY A 971 -15.65 -22.76 -18.18
CA GLY A 971 -15.25 -22.30 -16.85
C GLY A 971 -15.80 -20.92 -16.44
N TRP A 972 -16.65 -20.32 -17.27
CA TRP A 972 -17.41 -19.10 -16.96
C TRP A 972 -18.79 -19.45 -16.41
N LEU A 973 -19.15 -18.77 -15.33
CA LEU A 973 -20.49 -18.75 -14.76
C LEU A 973 -21.29 -17.61 -15.38
N HIS A 974 -22.36 -17.98 -16.07
CA HIS A 974 -23.46 -17.10 -16.49
C HIS A 974 -24.32 -16.81 -15.27
N THR A 975 -24.24 -15.57 -14.76
CA THR A 975 -24.91 -15.19 -13.51
C THR A 975 -26.40 -14.91 -13.72
N GLY A 976 -26.80 -14.57 -14.95
CA GLY A 976 -28.13 -14.03 -15.25
C GLY A 976 -28.38 -12.64 -14.66
N ASP A 977 -27.36 -11.96 -14.12
CA ASP A 977 -27.44 -10.57 -13.68
C ASP A 977 -26.86 -9.65 -14.77
N LEU A 978 -27.45 -8.47 -14.94
CA LEU A 978 -27.03 -7.46 -15.92
C LEU A 978 -26.14 -6.41 -15.26
N GLY A 979 -25.05 -6.06 -15.92
CA GLY A 979 -24.11 -5.06 -15.43
C GLY A 979 -23.17 -4.51 -16.50
N ARG A 980 -22.35 -3.54 -16.08
CA ARG A 980 -21.29 -2.94 -16.90
C ARG A 980 -20.01 -2.73 -16.08
N LEU A 981 -18.86 -2.75 -16.75
CA LEU A 981 -17.58 -2.41 -16.14
C LEU A 981 -17.23 -0.95 -16.46
N ASN A 982 -16.85 -0.19 -15.44
CA ASN A 982 -16.28 1.15 -15.61
C ASN A 982 -14.82 1.07 -16.09
N GLU A 983 -14.26 2.19 -16.57
CA GLU A 983 -12.86 2.29 -17.00
C GLU A 983 -11.85 1.90 -15.90
N ASP A 984 -12.21 2.09 -14.63
CA ASP A 984 -11.39 1.71 -13.47
C ASP A 984 -11.55 0.22 -13.05
N GLY A 985 -12.27 -0.57 -13.85
CA GLY A 985 -12.50 -2.00 -13.62
C GLY A 985 -13.55 -2.31 -12.56
N THR A 986 -14.31 -1.33 -12.08
CA THR A 986 -15.39 -1.54 -11.10
C THR A 986 -16.69 -2.01 -11.78
N LEU A 987 -17.41 -2.92 -11.10
CA LEU A 987 -18.68 -3.44 -11.58
C LEU A 987 -19.85 -2.58 -11.09
N VAL A 988 -20.76 -2.27 -12.01
CA VAL A 988 -22.06 -1.65 -11.73
C VAL A 988 -23.15 -2.63 -12.16
N LEU A 989 -24.07 -2.95 -11.26
CA LEU A 989 -25.22 -3.79 -11.56
C LEU A 989 -26.41 -2.92 -11.98
N VAL A 990 -27.13 -3.37 -13.00
CA VAL A 990 -28.26 -2.65 -13.59
C VAL A 990 -29.56 -3.46 -13.45
N GLY A 991 -29.48 -4.77 -13.22
CA GLY A 991 -30.67 -5.61 -12.99
C GLY A 991 -30.40 -7.09 -13.19
N ARG A 992 -31.46 -7.82 -13.58
CA ARG A 992 -31.45 -9.21 -14.04
C ARG A 992 -32.15 -9.30 -15.38
#